data_AF-A0A2E7ZPV7-F1
#
_entry.id   AF-A0A2E7ZPV7-F1
#
_cell.length_a   1.000
_cell.length_b   1.000
_cell.length_c   1.000
_cell.angle_alpha   90.00
_cell.angle_beta   90.00
_cell.angle_gamma   90.00
#
_symmetry.space_group_name_H-M   'P 1'
#
loop_
_entity.id
_entity.type
_entity.pdbx_description
1 polymer ?
#
loop_
_entity_poly.entity_id
_entity_poly.type
_entity_poly.pdbx_seq_one_letter_code
_entity_poly.pdbx_strand_id
1 'polypeptide(L)'
;MSETLADVSATATGTDSATVSVESPPPEQTDVPVVNASNTKDCSGQDGTDAAATIDAESDGVAVGRSLQVPQVPDNLILGMTKAPTEPAKSDTLMLTMQFSARKAEADLATAFLATGGPLGAAQAASTTDLALTGSEYAVTADLSNDVSTLVKIPLPESLYKVSATAPHTIEIDSRAKLIATSMRDGAAINGTIGPSVSGDGALYLSGLMRSTESIAQMPLVYGGWLEHSAVIGLGKPRVYDQHGVMYNTHFTEHAEGNAAEKAAAEMLKQYAETAWQRRQTQLVYAAAKPLTKAVVKVPVGVNDSGFSTVSAVIERRSAYSFETLEGLFKGAMSAEFSFEEDDIKQFLQDASVQGKKVAAAYGQHVAASLSTIAGSLVAYRADGRSAVTPTGVANKSAELWTAAPPRGPCVSDDCDGSAMELLSIASAVTSAEPETIRTYPFLHAVRNVLVPYYTVGTAIVGASASNAGSDAALGTANVAGHAATLLMPTHTLLRAMYSGSGRLVRGESRSGLVPVASDDVREDLACKRHAACFTADAIAGLPEDERLVLQSWQSGQNVGHPSMDPGGVALSTWQAEGTCVAGATMYLPPGKEVDKNAATSKRDIETFAKIGPTIGRSVKLLHVGGANPDSPHRFYHDIVEFSVPRTHPLWTSKAVAELGHAASQFVLVPHKHEQRGIGISAAGATPAALVTEQFAAVELVAVGSSAQELLEYAESKAAKDVMPPRHGPMQLTSFQTKQLEASLDALQNLHGTLTSRLNNAEQGQDGHNVAYVISYQGLVHNPAGVSHFCERIAACATAGIVDILEVPGMALTPTGHDAGRIVMVNASVP
;
A
#
# COMPACT_ATOMS: atom_id res chain seq x y z
N MET A 1 46.66 19.94 2.27
CA MET A 1 47.94 19.24 2.46
C MET A 1 47.84 17.98 1.63
N SER A 2 48.03 18.06 0.31
CA SER A 2 49.31 17.99 -0.44
C SER A 2 49.96 16.61 -0.39
N GLU A 3 50.09 16.04 -1.61
CA GLU A 3 50.99 14.98 -2.08
C GLU A 3 50.57 13.51 -1.89
N THR A 4 50.95 12.53 -2.74
CA THR A 4 51.06 12.34 -4.21
C THR A 4 51.26 10.81 -4.41
N LEU A 5 51.06 10.29 -5.63
CA LEU A 5 51.58 9.02 -6.22
C LEU A 5 50.82 7.71 -5.88
N ALA A 6 50.67 6.72 -6.78
CA ALA A 6 50.90 6.56 -8.22
C ALA A 6 50.30 5.21 -8.67
N ASP A 7 49.99 5.10 -9.95
CA ASP A 7 49.65 3.91 -10.72
C ASP A 7 50.60 2.71 -10.54
N VAL A 8 50.04 1.49 -10.51
CA VAL A 8 50.63 0.31 -11.16
C VAL A 8 49.53 -0.57 -11.74
N SER A 9 49.52 -0.70 -13.07
CA SER A 9 48.79 -1.72 -13.82
C SER A 9 49.55 -3.06 -13.80
N ALA A 10 48.87 -4.18 -13.63
CA ALA A 10 49.34 -5.48 -14.13
C ALA A 10 48.16 -6.44 -14.35
N THR A 11 47.96 -6.80 -15.62
CA THR A 11 47.18 -7.94 -16.10
C THR A 11 47.90 -9.27 -15.78
N ALA A 12 47.19 -10.27 -15.27
CA ALA A 12 47.46 -11.68 -15.59
C ALA A 12 46.27 -12.59 -15.22
N THR A 13 45.88 -13.36 -16.23
CA THR A 13 45.06 -14.58 -16.25
C THR A 13 45.57 -15.67 -15.33
N GLY A 14 44.68 -16.52 -14.79
CA GLY A 14 45.08 -17.83 -14.28
C GLY A 14 44.13 -18.43 -13.24
N THR A 15 43.33 -19.39 -13.69
CA THR A 15 42.63 -20.41 -12.92
C THR A 15 43.57 -21.18 -11.98
N ASP A 16 43.17 -21.42 -10.73
CA ASP A 16 43.11 -22.77 -10.17
C ASP A 16 42.48 -22.79 -8.77
N SER A 17 41.60 -23.78 -8.60
CA SER A 17 40.89 -24.13 -7.38
C SER A 17 41.82 -24.80 -6.38
N ALA A 18 41.91 -24.25 -5.16
CA ALA A 18 42.44 -24.95 -4.00
C ALA A 18 41.56 -24.69 -2.77
N THR A 19 40.84 -25.73 -2.37
CA THR A 19 40.18 -25.88 -1.08
C THR A 19 41.19 -25.76 0.06
N VAL A 20 41.00 -24.78 0.94
CA VAL A 20 41.69 -24.68 2.23
C VAL A 20 40.65 -24.78 3.34
N SER A 21 40.72 -25.88 4.07
CA SER A 21 39.98 -26.15 5.31
C SER A 21 40.62 -25.34 6.43
N VAL A 22 39.86 -24.45 7.08
CA VAL A 22 40.27 -23.79 8.33
C VAL A 22 39.43 -24.34 9.46
N GLU A 23 40.08 -25.07 10.37
CA GLU A 23 39.52 -25.56 11.63
C GLU A 23 39.11 -24.37 12.52
N SER A 24 37.90 -24.43 13.06
CA SER A 24 37.39 -23.46 14.04
C SER A 24 37.73 -23.89 15.47
N PRO A 25 38.17 -22.99 16.37
CA PRO A 25 38.32 -23.30 17.79
C PRO A 25 36.94 -23.33 18.51
N PRO A 26 36.83 -24.02 19.66
CA PRO A 26 35.55 -24.25 20.32
C PRO A 26 35.03 -23.00 21.03
N PRO A 27 33.70 -22.82 21.19
CA PRO A 27 33.14 -21.68 21.88
C PRO A 27 33.15 -21.88 23.41
N GLU A 28 33.66 -20.87 24.11
CA GLU A 28 33.50 -20.67 25.55
C GLU A 28 32.03 -20.38 25.90
N GLN A 29 31.51 -21.09 26.90
CA GLN A 29 30.20 -20.87 27.51
C GLN A 29 30.19 -19.58 28.32
N THR A 30 29.23 -18.69 28.04
CA THR A 30 28.75 -17.71 29.02
C THR A 30 27.23 -17.75 29.07
N ASP A 31 26.71 -18.06 30.25
CA ASP A 31 25.29 -18.23 30.58
C ASP A 31 24.55 -16.90 30.68
N VAL A 32 23.44 -16.74 29.94
CA VAL A 32 22.33 -15.80 30.21
C VAL A 32 21.01 -16.46 29.73
N PRO A 33 19.90 -16.39 30.50
CA PRO A 33 18.80 -17.35 30.37
C PRO A 33 17.81 -17.02 29.24
N VAL A 34 17.48 -18.03 28.45
CA VAL A 34 16.37 -18.03 27.49
C VAL A 34 15.10 -18.52 28.18
N VAL A 35 14.07 -17.69 28.22
CA VAL A 35 12.71 -18.08 28.59
C VAL A 35 12.04 -18.70 27.35
N ASN A 36 12.00 -20.03 27.31
CA ASN A 36 11.21 -20.80 26.35
C ASN A 36 9.83 -21.10 26.95
N ALA A 37 8.77 -20.79 26.20
CA ALA A 37 7.43 -21.30 26.43
C ALA A 37 7.00 -22.18 25.24
N SER A 38 7.27 -23.48 25.35
CA SER A 38 6.62 -24.52 24.55
C SER A 38 6.53 -25.77 25.40
N ASN A 39 5.33 -26.16 25.80
CA ASN A 39 5.07 -27.45 26.44
C ASN A 39 4.06 -28.23 25.59
N THR A 40 4.58 -29.22 24.89
CA THR A 40 3.86 -30.44 24.50
C THR A 40 4.66 -31.62 25.05
N LYS A 41 4.03 -32.47 25.85
CA LYS A 41 4.47 -33.86 25.96
C LYS A 41 3.32 -34.78 26.38
N ASP A 42 3.13 -35.79 25.54
CA ASP A 42 2.40 -37.03 25.80
C ASP A 42 2.91 -37.76 27.04
N CYS A 43 2.01 -38.50 27.69
CA CYS A 43 2.32 -39.71 28.44
C CYS A 43 1.20 -40.75 28.22
N SER A 44 1.62 -41.95 27.83
CA SER A 44 0.82 -43.16 27.65
C SER A 44 0.60 -43.93 28.96
N GLY A 45 -0.55 -44.59 29.11
CA GLY A 45 -0.62 -45.95 29.66
C GLY A 45 -1.48 -46.26 30.91
N GLN A 46 -2.67 -46.82 30.63
CA GLN A 46 -3.38 -47.94 31.30
C GLN A 46 -4.32 -47.79 32.52
N ASP A 47 -5.54 -48.28 32.24
CA ASP A 47 -6.49 -49.14 32.99
C ASP A 47 -7.36 -48.59 34.16
N GLY A 48 -8.69 -48.77 34.00
CA GLY A 48 -9.63 -48.83 35.13
C GLY A 48 -11.09 -48.39 34.90
N THR A 49 -11.89 -49.24 34.23
CA THR A 49 -13.32 -49.60 34.50
C THR A 49 -14.42 -48.56 34.79
N ASP A 50 -15.50 -48.71 34.01
CA ASP A 50 -16.94 -48.68 34.34
C ASP A 50 -17.59 -47.46 35.02
N ALA A 51 -18.46 -46.78 34.28
CA ALA A 51 -19.89 -46.68 34.63
C ALA A 51 -20.70 -46.04 33.48
N ALA A 52 -21.75 -46.74 33.08
CA ALA A 52 -22.72 -46.34 32.08
C ALA A 52 -23.63 -45.19 32.56
N ALA A 53 -23.96 -44.27 31.66
CA ALA A 53 -25.17 -43.46 31.74
C ALA A 53 -25.69 -43.20 30.33
N THR A 54 -26.70 -43.99 29.98
CA THR A 54 -27.60 -43.82 28.85
C THR A 54 -28.40 -42.53 29.03
N ILE A 55 -28.34 -41.59 28.09
CA ILE A 55 -29.36 -40.55 27.94
C ILE A 55 -29.75 -40.50 26.47
N ASP A 56 -31.06 -40.61 26.30
CA ASP A 56 -31.79 -40.80 25.06
C ASP A 56 -31.60 -39.67 24.04
N ALA A 57 -31.60 -40.11 22.78
CA ALA A 57 -31.77 -39.26 21.62
C ALA A 57 -33.24 -38.90 21.48
N GLU A 58 -33.57 -37.61 21.64
CA GLU A 58 -34.72 -37.02 20.98
C GLU A 58 -34.25 -35.94 19.99
N SER A 59 -34.91 -35.98 18.85
CA SER A 59 -34.64 -35.27 17.61
C SER A 59 -34.79 -33.77 17.75
N ASP A 60 -33.72 -33.03 17.44
CA ASP A 60 -33.81 -31.62 17.06
C ASP A 60 -32.91 -31.32 15.86
N GLY A 61 -33.37 -30.36 15.07
CA GLY A 61 -33.02 -30.11 13.68
C GLY A 61 -31.53 -30.07 13.34
N VAL A 62 -31.25 -30.53 12.12
CA VAL A 62 -29.97 -30.44 11.43
C VAL A 62 -29.48 -28.99 11.45
N ALA A 63 -28.50 -28.69 12.31
CA ALA A 63 -27.68 -27.50 12.18
C ALA A 63 -26.88 -27.62 10.87
N VAL A 64 -27.32 -26.90 9.84
CA VAL A 64 -26.58 -26.74 8.58
C VAL A 64 -25.26 -26.04 8.90
N GLY A 65 -24.16 -26.62 8.43
CA GLY A 65 -22.79 -26.26 8.80
C GLY A 65 -22.52 -24.77 8.65
N ARG A 66 -22.19 -24.11 9.76
CA ARG A 66 -21.71 -22.74 9.75
C ARG A 66 -20.28 -22.75 9.20
N SER A 67 -20.02 -21.94 8.18
CA SER A 67 -18.66 -21.49 7.87
C SER A 67 -18.09 -20.79 9.12
N LEU A 68 -16.76 -20.70 9.25
CA LEU A 68 -16.13 -19.91 10.32
C LEU A 68 -16.60 -18.44 10.19
N GLN A 69 -17.70 -18.12 10.86
CA GLN A 69 -18.28 -16.80 11.00
C GLN A 69 -17.96 -16.30 12.40
N VAL A 70 -17.65 -15.02 12.51
CA VAL A 70 -17.41 -14.42 13.81
C VAL A 70 -18.75 -14.37 14.58
N PRO A 71 -18.79 -14.74 15.88
CA PRO A 71 -20.01 -14.73 16.70
C PRO A 71 -20.80 -13.41 16.61
N GLN A 72 -22.12 -13.50 16.69
CA GLN A 72 -22.98 -12.30 16.68
C GLN A 72 -22.82 -11.46 17.96
N VAL A 73 -22.81 -10.14 17.81
CA VAL A 73 -22.78 -9.16 18.90
C VAL A 73 -24.20 -8.96 19.44
N PRO A 74 -24.40 -8.84 20.77
CA PRO A 74 -25.70 -8.51 21.34
C PRO A 74 -26.29 -7.17 20.81
N ASP A 75 -27.56 -7.19 20.37
CA ASP A 75 -28.25 -6.04 19.76
C ASP A 75 -28.32 -4.78 20.64
N ASN A 76 -28.26 -4.95 21.97
CA ASN A 76 -28.34 -3.84 22.92
C ASN A 76 -27.11 -2.92 22.91
N LEU A 77 -25.99 -3.34 22.29
CA LEU A 77 -24.80 -2.49 22.13
C LEU A 77 -24.90 -1.57 20.89
N ILE A 78 -25.76 -1.89 19.92
CA ILE A 78 -25.87 -1.19 18.63
C ILE A 78 -26.74 0.07 18.75
N LEU A 79 -27.76 0.03 19.60
CA LEU A 79 -28.74 1.12 19.75
C LEU A 79 -28.15 2.44 20.26
N GLY A 80 -26.95 2.42 20.88
CA GLY A 80 -26.22 3.61 21.35
C GLY A 80 -25.38 4.33 20.27
N MET A 81 -25.24 3.77 19.06
CA MET A 81 -24.29 4.24 18.04
C MET A 81 -24.88 5.30 17.08
N THR A 82 -26.16 5.64 17.19
CA THR A 82 -26.97 6.28 16.12
C THR A 82 -27.04 7.81 16.12
N LYS A 83 -26.13 8.53 16.78
CA LYS A 83 -26.06 10.00 16.66
C LYS A 83 -24.71 10.47 16.12
N ALA A 84 -24.62 10.56 14.80
CA ALA A 84 -23.66 11.46 14.17
C ALA A 84 -23.94 12.89 14.67
N PRO A 85 -22.92 13.64 15.13
CA PRO A 85 -23.10 15.04 15.51
C PRO A 85 -23.56 15.82 14.28
N THR A 86 -24.65 16.57 14.43
CA THR A 86 -25.07 17.57 13.46
C THR A 86 -23.96 18.62 13.36
N GLU A 87 -23.47 18.90 12.14
CA GLU A 87 -22.46 19.94 11.93
C GLU A 87 -22.98 21.28 12.48
N PRO A 88 -22.23 21.96 13.38
CA PRO A 88 -22.61 23.28 13.82
C PRO A 88 -22.45 24.28 12.68
N ALA A 89 -23.41 25.21 12.57
CA ALA A 89 -23.37 26.30 11.60
C ALA A 89 -22.08 27.13 11.76
N LYS A 90 -21.46 27.51 10.62
CA LYS A 90 -20.26 28.36 10.56
C LYS A 90 -20.51 29.73 11.23
N SER A 91 -20.19 29.81 12.51
CA SER A 91 -19.99 31.03 13.30
C SER A 91 -18.56 31.52 13.09
N ASP A 92 -18.26 32.81 13.33
CA ASP A 92 -16.89 33.33 13.44
C ASP A 92 -16.10 32.43 14.41
N THR A 93 -15.30 31.51 13.87
CA THR A 93 -14.82 30.37 14.64
C THR A 93 -13.59 30.77 15.46
N LEU A 94 -13.70 30.54 16.77
CA LEU A 94 -12.57 30.58 17.68
C LEU A 94 -11.48 29.64 17.16
N MET A 95 -10.26 30.14 16.96
CA MET A 95 -9.14 29.33 16.48
C MET A 95 -8.22 29.02 17.66
N LEU A 96 -8.27 27.78 18.15
CA LEU A 96 -7.46 27.33 19.28
C LEU A 96 -6.19 26.63 18.81
N THR A 97 -5.09 26.82 19.55
CA THR A 97 -3.79 26.20 19.30
C THR A 97 -3.25 25.58 20.58
N MET A 98 -2.82 24.32 20.50
CA MET A 98 -2.10 23.63 21.55
C MET A 98 -0.61 23.93 21.40
N GLN A 99 0.02 24.38 22.47
CA GLN A 99 1.45 24.65 22.53
C GLN A 99 2.12 23.77 23.58
N PHE A 100 3.25 23.16 23.25
CA PHE A 100 4.06 22.37 24.18
C PHE A 100 5.54 22.38 23.80
N SER A 101 6.41 22.05 24.75
CA SER A 101 7.84 21.87 24.49
C SER A 101 8.14 20.40 24.22
N ALA A 102 8.86 20.09 23.15
CA ALA A 102 9.20 18.73 22.75
C ALA A 102 10.72 18.53 22.64
N ARG A 103 11.18 17.30 22.88
CA ARG A 103 12.54 16.78 22.58
C ARG A 103 12.40 15.35 22.09
N LYS A 104 13.24 14.91 21.16
CA LYS A 104 13.28 13.52 20.71
C LYS A 104 14.59 12.91 21.21
N ALA A 105 14.53 11.72 21.79
CA ALA A 105 15.66 10.89 22.16
C ALA A 105 15.73 9.71 21.19
N GLU A 106 16.78 9.60 20.39
CA GLU A 106 16.99 8.46 19.49
C GLU A 106 18.47 8.08 19.34
N ALA A 107 18.72 6.85 18.89
CA ALA A 107 20.07 6.38 18.60
C ALA A 107 20.67 7.14 17.41
N ASP A 108 21.91 7.60 17.59
CA ASP A 108 22.71 8.26 16.56
C ASP A 108 23.34 7.21 15.62
N LEU A 109 22.49 6.70 14.73
CA LEU A 109 22.86 5.70 13.74
C LEU A 109 23.88 6.24 12.73
N ALA A 110 23.88 7.54 12.45
CA ALA A 110 24.80 8.15 11.51
C ALA A 110 26.23 8.12 12.08
N THR A 111 26.42 8.58 13.32
CA THR A 111 27.72 8.51 14.00
C THR A 111 28.18 7.07 14.18
N ALA A 112 27.28 6.16 14.57
CA ALA A 112 27.61 4.75 14.69
C ALA A 112 28.07 4.15 13.34
N PHE A 113 27.34 4.42 12.25
CA PHE A 113 27.69 3.94 10.91
C PHE A 113 29.04 4.48 10.44
N LEU A 114 29.32 5.77 10.68
CA LEU A 114 30.61 6.37 10.32
C LEU A 114 31.78 5.81 11.15
N ALA A 115 31.53 5.41 12.40
CA ALA A 115 32.55 4.87 13.29
C ALA A 115 32.86 3.39 13.01
N THR A 116 31.84 2.57 12.75
CA THR A 116 31.99 1.10 12.66
C THR A 116 31.75 0.52 11.26
N GLY A 117 31.19 1.31 10.35
CA GLY A 117 30.70 0.83 9.06
C GLY A 117 29.38 0.04 9.17
N GLY A 118 28.95 -0.48 8.02
CA GLY A 118 27.73 -1.25 7.83
C GLY A 118 27.33 -1.30 6.34
N PRO A 119 26.31 -2.09 5.97
CA PRO A 119 25.77 -2.05 4.61
C PRO A 119 25.02 -0.73 4.38
N LEU A 120 25.06 -0.20 3.15
CA LEU A 120 24.43 1.09 2.81
C LEU A 120 22.92 1.15 3.17
N GLY A 121 22.19 0.03 3.04
CA GLY A 121 20.77 -0.04 3.43
C GLY A 121 20.53 0.19 4.94
N ALA A 122 21.57 0.02 5.76
CA ALA A 122 21.55 0.30 7.20
C ALA A 122 22.02 1.73 7.55
N ALA A 123 22.51 2.52 6.58
CA ALA A 123 22.82 3.92 6.82
C ALA A 123 21.52 4.71 6.97
N GLN A 124 21.33 5.33 8.14
CA GLN A 124 20.18 6.16 8.45
C GLN A 124 20.61 7.36 9.30
N ALA A 125 19.99 8.50 9.07
CA ALA A 125 20.11 9.71 9.88
C ALA A 125 18.76 10.12 10.47
N ALA A 126 18.80 10.84 11.59
CA ALA A 126 17.62 11.48 12.17
C ALA A 126 17.00 12.45 11.16
N SER A 127 15.67 12.46 11.06
CA SER A 127 14.93 13.42 10.23
C SER A 127 13.80 14.07 11.03
N THR A 128 12.96 14.81 10.30
CA THR A 128 11.78 15.53 10.81
C THR A 128 10.81 14.64 11.58
N THR A 129 10.04 15.24 12.48
CA THR A 129 8.92 14.58 13.18
C THR A 129 7.62 15.32 12.85
N ASP A 130 6.62 14.58 12.41
CA ASP A 130 5.27 15.09 12.21
C ASP A 130 4.44 14.87 13.48
N LEU A 131 3.65 15.88 13.85
CA LEU A 131 2.82 15.91 15.05
C LEU A 131 1.40 16.36 14.67
N ALA A 132 0.40 15.70 15.23
CA ALA A 132 -1.02 16.01 14.99
C ALA A 132 -1.87 15.69 16.22
N LEU A 133 -3.06 16.28 16.30
CA LEU A 133 -4.08 15.90 17.27
C LEU A 133 -5.13 15.00 16.60
N THR A 134 -5.86 14.22 17.39
CA THR A 134 -7.03 13.46 16.90
C THR A 134 -7.93 14.31 16.01
N GLY A 135 -8.20 13.85 14.79
CA GLY A 135 -9.06 14.54 13.82
C GLY A 135 -8.43 15.75 13.13
N SER A 136 -7.12 15.95 13.24
CA SER A 136 -6.42 17.00 12.48
C SER A 136 -6.49 16.72 10.99
N GLU A 137 -6.70 17.77 10.21
CA GLU A 137 -6.69 17.67 8.75
C GLU A 137 -5.27 17.56 8.18
N TYR A 138 -4.32 18.23 8.84
CA TYR A 138 -2.91 18.29 8.45
C TYR A 138 -1.97 18.10 9.64
N ALA A 139 -0.78 17.60 9.35
CA ALA A 139 0.29 17.45 10.33
C ALA A 139 1.14 18.73 10.44
N VAL A 140 1.67 18.98 11.64
CA VAL A 140 2.71 19.99 11.89
C VAL A 140 4.07 19.30 11.96
N THR A 141 5.00 19.74 11.14
CA THR A 141 6.37 19.21 11.11
C THR A 141 7.27 19.98 12.08
N ALA A 142 8.10 19.27 12.83
CA ALA A 142 9.07 19.83 13.76
C ALA A 142 10.42 19.09 13.66
N ASP A 143 11.51 19.85 13.71
CA ASP A 143 12.86 19.31 13.90
C ASP A 143 13.11 19.12 15.41
N LEU A 144 13.07 17.87 15.84
CA LEU A 144 13.29 17.49 17.24
C LEU A 144 14.69 16.90 17.39
N SER A 145 15.41 17.33 18.43
CA SER A 145 16.75 16.84 18.77
C SER A 145 16.81 16.33 20.20
N ASN A 146 17.90 15.61 20.51
CA ASN A 146 18.21 15.14 21.86
C ASN A 146 18.54 16.32 22.81
N ASP A 147 19.15 17.39 22.28
CA ASP A 147 19.79 18.43 23.09
C ASP A 147 18.89 19.65 23.36
N VAL A 148 18.12 20.06 22.36
CA VAL A 148 17.37 21.32 22.37
C VAL A 148 15.88 21.04 22.42
N SER A 149 15.18 21.75 23.33
CA SER A 149 13.72 21.69 23.36
C SER A 149 13.13 22.60 22.30
N THR A 150 12.28 22.05 21.45
CA THR A 150 11.55 22.78 20.41
C THR A 150 10.16 23.13 20.93
N LEU A 151 9.75 24.39 20.80
CA LEU A 151 8.38 24.80 21.09
C LEU A 151 7.50 24.45 19.88
N VAL A 152 6.54 23.56 20.06
CA VAL A 152 5.62 23.12 19.01
C VAL A 152 4.26 23.76 19.23
N LYS A 153 3.60 24.12 18.13
CA LYS A 153 2.23 24.65 18.10
C LYS A 153 1.40 23.84 17.11
N ILE A 154 0.28 23.28 17.56
CA ILE A 154 -0.64 22.49 16.73
C ILE A 154 -2.04 23.10 16.84
N PRO A 155 -2.68 23.46 15.71
CA PRO A 155 -4.08 23.88 15.72
C PRO A 155 -4.98 22.79 16.33
N LEU A 156 -5.92 23.16 17.21
CA LEU A 156 -6.96 22.24 17.66
C LEU A 156 -8.02 22.16 16.56
N PRO A 157 -8.34 20.97 16.04
CA PRO A 157 -9.45 20.80 15.12
C PRO A 157 -10.74 21.26 15.78
N GLU A 158 -11.59 21.99 15.06
CA GLU A 158 -12.88 22.48 15.58
C GLU A 158 -13.77 21.33 16.06
N SER A 159 -13.66 20.15 15.43
CA SER A 159 -14.38 18.94 15.83
C SER A 159 -13.89 18.30 17.12
N LEU A 160 -12.73 18.71 17.64
CA LEU A 160 -12.09 18.12 18.82
C LEU A 160 -12.57 18.73 20.14
N TYR A 161 -13.14 19.94 20.11
CA TYR A 161 -13.47 20.66 21.34
C TYR A 161 -14.84 21.35 21.28
N LYS A 162 -15.42 21.57 22.46
CA LYS A 162 -16.59 22.44 22.64
C LYS A 162 -16.25 23.52 23.65
N VAL A 163 -16.60 24.76 23.36
CA VAL A 163 -16.46 25.85 24.34
C VAL A 163 -17.54 25.69 25.40
N SER A 164 -17.14 25.68 26.68
CA SER A 164 -18.07 25.56 27.79
C SER A 164 -19.02 26.75 27.83
N ALA A 165 -20.32 26.48 27.90
CA ALA A 165 -21.35 27.51 28.05
C ALA A 165 -21.39 28.10 29.47
N THR A 166 -20.86 27.38 30.46
CA THR A 166 -20.98 27.70 31.89
C THR A 166 -19.69 28.20 32.52
N ALA A 167 -18.52 27.89 31.94
CA ALA A 167 -17.22 28.32 32.42
C ALA A 167 -16.47 29.12 31.34
N PRO A 168 -16.20 30.43 31.55
CA PRO A 168 -15.44 31.21 30.58
C PRO A 168 -14.03 30.63 30.40
N HIS A 169 -13.51 30.72 29.18
CA HIS A 169 -12.19 30.19 28.80
C HIS A 169 -11.96 28.73 29.18
N THR A 170 -13.01 27.90 29.10
CA THR A 170 -12.91 26.45 29.32
C THR A 170 -13.41 25.73 28.07
N ILE A 171 -12.68 24.71 27.65
CA ILE A 171 -13.09 23.81 26.58
C ILE A 171 -13.27 22.39 27.11
N GLU A 172 -14.23 21.69 26.53
CA GLU A 172 -14.47 20.27 26.73
C GLU A 172 -13.86 19.50 25.56
N ILE A 173 -13.02 18.51 25.86
CA ILE A 173 -12.36 17.62 24.88
C ILE A 173 -12.70 16.17 25.26
N ASP A 174 -12.89 15.32 24.26
CA ASP A 174 -13.05 13.88 24.47
C ASP A 174 -11.82 13.31 25.21
N SER A 175 -12.03 12.54 26.28
CA SER A 175 -10.94 11.95 27.06
C SER A 175 -10.06 10.98 26.25
N ARG A 176 -10.57 10.46 25.12
CA ARG A 176 -9.86 9.59 24.18
C ARG A 176 -9.00 10.35 23.18
N ALA A 177 -9.07 11.68 23.14
CA ALA A 177 -8.25 12.51 22.27
C ALA A 177 -6.75 12.32 22.55
N LYS A 178 -5.95 12.33 21.48
CA LYS A 178 -4.52 12.05 21.50
C LYS A 178 -3.71 13.12 20.78
N LEU A 179 -2.47 13.26 21.22
CA LEU A 179 -1.37 13.75 20.41
C LEU A 179 -0.74 12.54 19.72
N ILE A 180 -0.58 12.62 18.42
CA ILE A 180 -0.01 11.56 17.57
C ILE A 180 1.30 12.10 16.98
N ALA A 181 2.30 11.23 16.85
CA ALA A 181 3.58 11.55 16.27
C ALA A 181 4.03 10.48 15.29
N THR A 182 4.65 10.92 14.20
CA THR A 182 5.36 10.08 13.23
C THR A 182 6.75 10.67 13.08
N SER A 183 7.77 9.95 13.53
CA SER A 183 9.16 10.35 13.29
C SER A 183 9.61 9.76 11.96
N MET A 184 10.49 10.48 11.26
CA MET A 184 11.12 10.02 10.03
C MET A 184 12.63 9.83 10.24
N ARG A 185 13.22 9.00 9.39
CA ARG A 185 14.68 8.86 9.23
C ARG A 185 15.01 8.92 7.75
N ASP A 186 16.09 9.63 7.44
CA ASP A 186 16.63 9.69 6.08
C ASP A 186 17.56 8.49 5.88
N GLY A 187 17.23 7.64 4.91
CA GLY A 187 17.99 6.43 4.58
C GLY A 187 18.26 6.32 3.09
N ALA A 188 19.12 5.38 2.71
CA ALA A 188 19.41 5.10 1.32
C ALA A 188 18.43 4.07 0.74
N ALA A 189 17.82 4.40 -0.40
CA ALA A 189 17.12 3.49 -1.31
C ALA A 189 18.11 2.54 -1.99
N ILE A 190 17.60 1.50 -2.68
CA ILE A 190 18.45 0.47 -3.31
C ILE A 190 19.42 1.03 -4.37
N ASN A 191 19.07 2.16 -4.98
CA ASN A 191 19.87 2.84 -6.00
C ASN A 191 20.73 3.99 -5.41
N GLY A 192 20.85 4.07 -4.08
CA GLY A 192 21.62 5.09 -3.37
C GLY A 192 20.91 6.43 -3.22
N THR A 193 19.65 6.56 -3.64
CA THR A 193 18.87 7.79 -3.42
C THR A 193 18.56 7.97 -1.93
N ILE A 194 18.84 9.15 -1.37
CA ILE A 194 18.57 9.44 0.03
C ILE A 194 17.13 9.93 0.21
N GLY A 195 16.37 9.35 1.13
CA GLY A 195 15.02 9.82 1.43
C GLY A 195 14.48 9.47 2.80
N PRO A 196 13.47 10.23 3.24
CA PRO A 196 12.73 9.95 4.45
C PRO A 196 11.96 8.64 4.29
N SER A 197 12.08 7.82 5.32
CA SER A 197 11.26 6.66 5.60
C SER A 197 10.66 6.82 6.99
N VAL A 198 9.49 6.24 7.23
CA VAL A 198 8.87 6.28 8.56
C VAL A 198 9.83 5.61 9.54
N SER A 199 10.11 6.32 10.64
CA SER A 199 11.01 5.85 11.69
C SER A 199 10.33 5.38 12.96
N GLY A 200 9.02 5.22 12.90
CA GLY A 200 8.18 4.84 14.01
C GLY A 200 7.16 5.92 14.34
N ASP A 201 6.07 5.44 14.89
CA ASP A 201 4.90 6.21 15.22
C ASP A 201 4.56 6.03 16.69
N GLY A 202 3.87 7.00 17.27
CA GLY A 202 3.40 6.93 18.65
C GLY A 202 2.21 7.84 18.89
N ALA A 203 1.53 7.59 20.00
CA ALA A 203 0.43 8.43 20.43
C ALA A 203 0.40 8.54 21.96
N LEU A 204 -0.12 9.66 22.45
CA LEU A 204 -0.28 9.94 23.87
C LEU A 204 -1.62 10.63 24.11
N TYR A 205 -2.39 10.17 25.09
CA TYR A 205 -3.62 10.83 25.48
C TYR A 205 -3.39 12.28 25.94
N LEU A 206 -4.19 13.19 25.41
CA LEU A 206 -4.16 14.60 25.81
C LEU A 206 -4.50 14.75 27.28
N SER A 207 -5.38 13.91 27.82
CA SER A 207 -5.74 13.95 29.24
C SER A 207 -4.57 13.57 30.17
N GLY A 208 -3.67 12.71 29.72
CA GLY A 208 -2.42 12.41 30.43
C GLY A 208 -1.41 13.54 30.31
N LEU A 209 -1.22 14.05 29.09
CA LEU A 209 -0.30 15.16 28.79
C LEU A 209 -0.69 16.45 29.53
N MET A 210 -1.96 16.85 29.49
CA MET A 210 -2.43 18.08 30.14
C MET A 210 -2.42 17.99 31.67
N ARG A 211 -2.39 16.78 32.25
CA ARG A 211 -2.19 16.58 33.70
C ARG A 211 -0.72 16.66 34.12
N SER A 212 0.23 16.46 33.20
CA SER A 212 1.67 16.57 33.46
C SER A 212 2.19 18.00 33.32
N THR A 213 1.53 18.99 33.93
CA THR A 213 1.94 20.41 33.79
C THR A 213 3.32 20.70 34.37
N GLU A 214 3.75 19.90 35.36
CA GLU A 214 5.05 20.03 36.04
C GLU A 214 6.04 18.91 35.69
N SER A 215 5.62 17.89 34.93
CA SER A 215 6.44 16.74 34.55
C SER A 215 6.57 16.59 33.03
N ILE A 216 7.50 15.74 32.61
CA ILE A 216 7.69 15.40 31.19
C ILE A 216 6.89 14.14 30.91
N ALA A 217 5.94 14.21 29.99
CA ALA A 217 5.31 13.03 29.43
C ALA A 217 6.22 12.41 28.37
N GLN A 218 6.26 11.09 28.30
CA GLN A 218 7.08 10.37 27.32
C GLN A 218 6.16 9.66 26.32
N MET A 219 6.47 9.84 25.04
CA MET A 219 5.78 9.19 23.93
C MET A 219 6.78 8.29 23.21
N PRO A 220 6.78 6.98 23.48
CA PRO A 220 7.62 6.04 22.74
C PRO A 220 7.15 5.93 21.30
N LEU A 221 8.11 5.86 20.37
CA LEU A 221 7.85 5.65 18.94
C LEU A 221 8.23 4.22 18.56
N VAL A 222 7.29 3.52 17.92
CA VAL A 222 7.41 2.11 17.54
C VAL A 222 7.20 1.94 16.05
N TYR A 223 7.90 0.97 15.46
CA TYR A 223 7.62 0.55 14.10
C TYR A 223 6.56 -0.57 14.08
N GLY A 224 5.76 -0.63 13.03
CA GLY A 224 5.01 -1.84 12.68
C GLY A 224 5.97 -3.02 12.57
N GLY A 225 5.66 -4.16 13.19
CA GLY A 225 6.53 -5.35 13.14
C GLY A 225 7.80 -5.33 14.02
N TRP A 226 8.18 -4.20 14.66
CA TRP A 226 9.28 -4.14 15.63
C TRP A 226 8.83 -3.52 16.96
N LEU A 227 8.94 -4.28 18.05
CA LEU A 227 8.50 -3.86 19.38
C LEU A 227 9.53 -3.03 20.15
N GLU A 228 10.80 -3.01 19.73
CA GLU A 228 11.81 -2.20 20.39
C GLU A 228 11.61 -0.72 20.01
N HIS A 229 11.59 0.16 21.02
CA HIS A 229 11.45 1.60 20.79
C HIS A 229 12.61 2.10 19.93
N SER A 230 12.29 2.79 18.84
CA SER A 230 13.31 3.36 17.96
C SER A 230 13.66 4.81 18.31
N ALA A 231 12.74 5.49 18.99
CA ALA A 231 12.90 6.82 19.55
C ALA A 231 11.87 7.07 20.66
N VAL A 232 12.08 8.09 21.49
CA VAL A 232 11.11 8.56 22.50
C VAL A 232 11.01 10.07 22.42
N ILE A 233 9.79 10.61 22.37
CA ILE A 233 9.55 12.07 22.44
C ILE A 233 9.19 12.45 23.88
N GLY A 234 9.99 13.33 24.48
CA GLY A 234 9.68 13.99 25.74
C GLY A 234 8.88 15.26 25.50
N LEU A 235 7.72 15.37 26.14
CA LEU A 235 6.76 16.46 26.00
C LEU A 235 6.56 17.16 27.34
N GLY A 236 6.52 18.49 27.35
CA GLY A 236 6.36 19.26 28.58
C GLY A 236 5.60 20.56 28.39
N LYS A 237 5.09 21.11 29.51
CA LYS A 237 4.42 22.41 29.60
C LYS A 237 3.29 22.61 28.56
N PRO A 238 2.37 21.65 28.38
CA PRO A 238 1.30 21.79 27.39
C PRO A 238 0.27 22.83 27.82
N ARG A 239 -0.22 23.64 26.87
CA ARG A 239 -1.17 24.73 27.07
C ARG A 239 -2.03 24.95 25.83
N VAL A 240 -3.24 25.48 25.98
CA VAL A 240 -4.14 25.83 24.87
C VAL A 240 -4.40 27.33 24.88
N TYR A 241 -4.28 27.98 23.72
CA TYR A 241 -4.53 29.41 23.55
C TYR A 241 -5.40 29.68 22.32
N ASP A 242 -6.09 30.81 22.29
CA ASP A 242 -6.73 31.33 21.09
C ASP A 242 -5.77 32.16 20.21
N GLN A 243 -6.28 32.65 19.08
CA GLN A 243 -5.55 33.54 18.17
C GLN A 243 -5.12 34.88 18.80
N HIS A 244 -5.70 35.27 19.94
CA HIS A 244 -5.39 36.49 20.68
C HIS A 244 -4.44 36.25 21.86
N GLY A 245 -3.99 35.00 22.08
CA GLY A 245 -3.10 34.61 23.18
C GLY A 245 -3.80 34.39 24.51
N VAL A 246 -5.14 34.32 24.54
CA VAL A 246 -5.91 34.00 25.74
C VAL A 246 -5.84 32.51 25.99
N MET A 247 -5.48 32.12 27.22
CA MET A 247 -5.31 30.72 27.62
C MET A 247 -6.66 30.09 28.01
N TYR A 248 -6.87 28.85 27.57
CA TYR A 248 -8.05 28.06 27.88
C TYR A 248 -7.72 26.89 28.82
N ASN A 249 -8.62 26.64 29.77
CA ASN A 249 -8.62 25.42 30.58
C ASN A 249 -9.24 24.27 29.81
N THR A 250 -8.75 23.06 30.02
CA THR A 250 -9.26 21.85 29.35
C THR A 250 -9.95 20.94 30.34
N HIS A 251 -11.21 20.60 30.06
CA HIS A 251 -11.97 19.56 30.75
C HIS A 251 -12.11 18.34 29.84
N PHE A 252 -11.84 17.14 30.36
CA PHE A 252 -11.93 15.91 29.59
C PHE A 252 -13.22 15.18 29.90
N THR A 253 -14.02 14.88 28.89
CA THR A 253 -15.32 14.19 29.02
C THR A 253 -15.23 12.74 28.54
N GLU A 254 -15.77 11.81 29.31
CA GLU A 254 -15.86 10.39 28.93
C GLU A 254 -17.21 10.06 28.30
N HIS A 255 -17.20 9.20 27.28
CA HIS A 255 -18.41 8.70 26.62
C HIS A 255 -18.56 7.19 26.87
N ALA A 256 -19.22 6.82 27.98
CA ALA A 256 -19.29 5.44 28.45
C ALA A 256 -19.82 4.44 27.38
N GLU A 257 -20.87 4.79 26.64
CA GLU A 257 -21.43 3.95 25.59
C GLU A 257 -20.46 3.75 24.42
N GLY A 258 -19.81 4.84 23.97
CA GLY A 258 -18.78 4.78 22.93
C GLY A 258 -17.58 3.91 23.33
N ASN A 259 -17.12 4.06 24.57
CA ASN A 259 -16.02 3.25 25.13
C ASN A 259 -16.38 1.76 25.20
N ALA A 260 -17.63 1.44 25.55
CA ALA A 260 -18.12 0.06 25.58
C ALA A 260 -18.16 -0.55 24.18
N ALA A 261 -18.63 0.21 23.18
CA ALA A 261 -18.65 -0.22 21.78
C ALA A 261 -17.22 -0.44 21.24
N GLU A 262 -16.29 0.49 21.46
CA GLU A 262 -14.88 0.32 21.05
C GLU A 262 -14.24 -0.91 21.70
N LYS A 263 -14.50 -1.15 23.00
CA LYS A 263 -14.02 -2.36 23.68
C LYS A 263 -14.58 -3.64 23.07
N ALA A 264 -15.87 -3.67 22.72
CA ALA A 264 -16.47 -4.81 22.04
C ALA A 264 -15.86 -5.00 20.63
N ALA A 265 -15.58 -3.91 19.91
CA ALA A 265 -14.93 -3.94 18.61
C ALA A 265 -13.51 -4.52 18.66
N ALA A 266 -12.75 -4.26 19.74
CA ALA A 266 -11.42 -4.85 19.91
C ALA A 266 -11.45 -6.36 20.09
N GLU A 267 -12.43 -6.88 20.83
CA GLU A 267 -12.64 -8.33 20.96
C GLU A 267 -13.08 -8.95 19.61
N MET A 268 -13.96 -8.25 18.89
CA MET A 268 -14.36 -8.62 17.53
C MET A 268 -13.15 -8.66 16.57
N LEU A 269 -12.25 -7.67 16.63
CA LEU A 269 -11.03 -7.62 15.82
C LEU A 269 -10.09 -8.78 16.13
N LYS A 270 -9.97 -9.17 17.40
CA LYS A 270 -9.19 -10.35 17.79
C LYS A 270 -9.77 -11.63 17.18
N GLN A 271 -11.09 -11.82 17.27
CA GLN A 271 -11.76 -12.97 16.66
C GLN A 271 -11.65 -12.96 15.13
N TYR A 272 -11.71 -11.79 14.51
CA TYR A 272 -11.46 -11.59 13.09
C TYR A 272 -10.06 -12.09 12.70
N ALA A 273 -9.02 -11.68 13.44
CA ALA A 273 -7.64 -12.08 13.21
C ALA A 273 -7.44 -13.60 13.39
N GLU A 274 -7.99 -14.17 14.46
CA GLU A 274 -7.94 -15.62 14.73
C GLU A 274 -8.64 -16.42 13.61
N THR A 275 -9.80 -15.94 13.16
CA THR A 275 -10.57 -16.56 12.07
C THR A 275 -9.81 -16.54 10.76
N ALA A 276 -9.22 -15.39 10.40
CA ALA A 276 -8.41 -15.25 9.20
C ALA A 276 -7.20 -16.19 9.24
N TRP A 277 -6.50 -16.22 10.38
CA TRP A 277 -5.34 -17.09 10.58
C TRP A 277 -5.72 -18.57 10.46
N GLN A 278 -6.79 -18.99 11.14
CA GLN A 278 -7.29 -20.37 11.03
C GLN A 278 -7.65 -20.74 9.59
N ARG A 279 -8.35 -19.85 8.86
CA ARG A 279 -8.69 -20.09 7.46
C ARG A 279 -7.44 -20.29 6.61
N ARG A 280 -6.39 -19.48 6.80
CA ARG A 280 -5.15 -19.56 6.00
C ARG A 280 -4.21 -20.70 6.41
N GLN A 281 -4.24 -21.13 7.67
CA GLN A 281 -3.41 -22.23 8.13
C GLN A 281 -4.04 -23.61 7.92
N THR A 282 -5.37 -23.71 7.86
CA THR A 282 -6.05 -25.02 7.92
C THR A 282 -7.04 -25.29 6.79
N GLN A 283 -7.62 -24.25 6.17
CA GLN A 283 -8.68 -24.40 5.17
C GLN A 283 -8.19 -24.07 3.76
N LEU A 284 -7.57 -22.91 3.57
CA LEU A 284 -7.07 -22.42 2.29
C LEU A 284 -5.61 -22.11 2.50
N VAL A 285 -4.71 -23.05 2.22
CA VAL A 285 -3.27 -22.93 2.54
C VAL A 285 -2.49 -22.53 1.31
N TYR A 286 -1.61 -21.54 1.44
CA TYR A 286 -0.61 -21.26 0.41
C TYR A 286 0.66 -22.02 0.72
N ALA A 287 0.92 -23.12 0.01
CA ALA A 287 1.97 -24.06 0.39
C ALA A 287 3.39 -23.46 0.31
N ALA A 288 3.65 -22.63 -0.70
CA ALA A 288 4.96 -22.02 -0.93
C ALA A 288 5.36 -21.03 0.19
N ALA A 289 4.38 -20.40 0.85
CA ALA A 289 4.59 -19.54 2.00
C ALA A 289 3.34 -19.55 2.90
N LYS A 290 3.25 -20.54 3.80
CA LYS A 290 2.11 -20.69 4.72
C LYS A 290 1.75 -19.45 5.55
N PRO A 291 2.72 -18.63 6.05
CA PRO A 291 2.37 -17.45 6.83
C PRO A 291 2.02 -16.22 5.95
N LEU A 292 1.99 -16.35 4.62
CA LEU A 292 1.70 -15.25 3.70
C LEU A 292 0.21 -14.90 3.72
N THR A 293 -0.16 -14.06 4.69
CA THR A 293 -1.49 -13.48 4.88
C THR A 293 -1.38 -12.22 5.73
N LYS A 294 -2.26 -11.24 5.51
CA LYS A 294 -2.33 -10.01 6.34
C LYS A 294 -3.80 -9.64 6.54
N ALA A 295 -4.40 -10.06 7.64
CA ALA A 295 -5.79 -9.71 7.96
C ALA A 295 -5.89 -8.49 8.88
N VAL A 296 -4.96 -8.39 9.83
CA VAL A 296 -4.80 -7.26 10.74
C VAL A 296 -3.34 -6.82 10.73
N VAL A 297 -3.14 -5.53 10.93
CA VAL A 297 -1.82 -4.90 10.93
C VAL A 297 -1.64 -4.06 12.18
N LYS A 298 -0.39 -4.02 12.62
CA LYS A 298 -0.02 -3.22 13.78
C LYS A 298 0.06 -1.76 13.36
N VAL A 299 -0.65 -0.90 14.07
CA VAL A 299 -0.73 0.54 13.87
C VAL A 299 -0.49 1.26 15.21
N PRO A 300 -0.24 2.58 15.21
CA PRO A 300 0.20 3.27 16.43
C PRO A 300 -0.88 3.30 17.53
N VAL A 301 -2.15 3.34 17.12
CA VAL A 301 -3.32 3.40 18.01
C VAL A 301 -4.25 2.22 17.74
N GLY A 302 -4.83 2.14 16.55
CA GLY A 302 -5.73 1.06 16.16
C GLY A 302 -7.08 1.09 16.90
N VAL A 303 -7.87 0.03 16.70
CA VAL A 303 -9.19 -0.12 17.32
C VAL A 303 -9.05 -0.20 18.84
N ASN A 304 -9.72 0.71 19.55
CA ASN A 304 -9.69 0.80 21.02
C ASN A 304 -8.27 0.80 21.61
N ASP A 305 -7.33 1.48 20.94
CA ASP A 305 -5.93 1.61 21.39
C ASP A 305 -5.20 0.26 21.51
N SER A 306 -5.70 -0.78 20.84
CA SER A 306 -5.10 -2.12 20.83
C SER A 306 -3.74 -2.18 20.13
N GLY A 307 -3.41 -1.16 19.33
CA GLY A 307 -2.29 -1.15 18.41
C GLY A 307 -2.56 -1.96 17.14
N PHE A 308 -3.80 -2.35 16.85
CA PHE A 308 -4.17 -3.14 15.66
C PHE A 308 -5.39 -2.57 14.93
N SER A 309 -5.39 -2.70 13.62
CA SER A 309 -6.51 -2.39 12.72
C SER A 309 -6.63 -3.49 11.65
N THR A 310 -7.80 -3.60 11.00
CA THR A 310 -7.92 -4.44 9.81
C THR A 310 -7.03 -3.89 8.68
N VAL A 311 -6.57 -4.77 7.79
CA VAL A 311 -5.81 -4.34 6.61
C VAL A 311 -6.63 -3.40 5.73
N SER A 312 -7.93 -3.62 5.56
CA SER A 312 -8.81 -2.74 4.80
C SER A 312 -8.87 -1.30 5.33
N ALA A 313 -8.76 -1.12 6.65
CA ALA A 313 -8.67 0.21 7.25
C ALA A 313 -7.31 0.88 7.03
N VAL A 314 -6.23 0.11 6.92
CA VAL A 314 -4.86 0.64 6.74
C VAL A 314 -4.54 0.96 5.29
N ILE A 315 -5.02 0.16 4.34
CA ILE A 315 -4.85 0.45 2.90
C ILE A 315 -5.76 1.60 2.43
N GLU A 316 -6.80 1.96 3.20
CA GLU A 316 -7.61 3.15 2.97
C GLU A 316 -6.89 4.41 3.48
N ARG A 317 -5.86 4.81 2.75
CA ARG A 317 -5.11 6.05 3.03
C ARG A 317 -5.73 7.22 2.26
N ARG A 318 -5.73 8.40 2.88
CA ARG A 318 -5.98 9.66 2.16
C ARG A 318 -4.81 9.94 1.23
N SER A 319 -5.05 10.42 0.01
CA SER A 319 -3.95 10.90 -0.82
C SER A 319 -3.26 12.10 -0.16
N ALA A 320 -1.93 12.17 -0.24
CA ALA A 320 -1.15 13.31 0.21
C ALA A 320 -1.20 14.50 -0.78
N TYR A 321 -1.77 14.29 -1.97
CA TYR A 321 -1.68 15.23 -3.08
C TYR A 321 -3.02 15.91 -3.37
N SER A 322 -2.94 17.16 -3.81
CA SER A 322 -4.09 17.90 -4.31
C SER A 322 -4.57 17.33 -5.65
N PHE A 323 -5.82 17.60 -6.04
CA PHE A 323 -6.31 17.23 -7.38
C PHE A 323 -5.50 17.86 -8.52
N GLU A 324 -5.00 19.08 -8.34
CA GLU A 324 -4.11 19.73 -9.30
C GLU A 324 -2.79 18.95 -9.48
N THR A 325 -2.21 18.50 -8.38
CA THR A 325 -1.00 17.66 -8.40
C THR A 325 -1.27 16.30 -9.04
N LEU A 326 -2.40 15.66 -8.70
CA LEU A 326 -2.79 14.38 -9.29
C LEU A 326 -3.02 14.51 -10.80
N GLU A 327 -3.66 15.60 -11.26
CA GLU A 327 -3.83 15.90 -12.69
C GLU A 327 -2.46 16.01 -13.39
N GLY A 328 -1.51 16.74 -12.80
CA GLY A 328 -0.14 16.84 -13.32
C GLY A 328 0.58 15.49 -13.41
N LEU A 329 0.44 14.65 -12.38
CA LEU A 329 1.01 13.31 -12.33
C LEU A 329 0.44 12.40 -13.43
N PHE A 330 -0.89 12.34 -13.57
CA PHE A 330 -1.54 11.54 -14.60
C PHE A 330 -1.28 12.08 -16.01
N LYS A 331 -1.30 13.41 -16.21
CA LYS A 331 -0.90 14.01 -17.48
C LYS A 331 0.50 13.57 -17.87
N GLY A 332 1.46 13.63 -16.93
CA GLY A 332 2.83 13.25 -17.20
C GLY A 332 3.01 11.78 -17.52
N ALA A 333 2.41 10.91 -16.70
CA ALA A 333 2.51 9.46 -16.86
C ALA A 333 1.77 8.94 -18.12
N MET A 334 0.58 9.47 -18.41
CA MET A 334 -0.17 9.12 -19.63
C MET A 334 0.55 9.62 -20.88
N SER A 335 1.11 10.83 -20.84
CA SER A 335 1.89 11.33 -21.99
C SER A 335 3.07 10.40 -22.28
N ALA A 336 3.76 9.93 -21.24
CA ALA A 336 4.83 8.96 -21.42
C ALA A 336 4.36 7.61 -21.97
N GLU A 337 3.23 7.10 -21.47
CA GLU A 337 2.61 5.86 -21.96
C GLU A 337 2.23 5.95 -23.45
N PHE A 338 1.75 7.11 -23.90
CA PHE A 338 1.47 7.41 -25.31
C PHE A 338 2.68 7.95 -26.08
N SER A 339 3.90 7.77 -25.56
CA SER A 339 5.15 8.22 -26.22
C SER A 339 5.14 9.71 -26.62
N PHE A 340 4.40 10.53 -25.89
CA PHE A 340 4.19 11.97 -26.12
C PHE A 340 3.51 12.33 -27.44
N GLU A 341 2.86 11.37 -28.10
CA GLU A 341 2.10 11.61 -29.32
C GLU A 341 0.80 12.39 -29.00
N GLU A 342 0.73 13.64 -29.45
CA GLU A 342 -0.40 14.53 -29.13
C GLU A 342 -1.76 13.99 -29.58
N ASP A 343 -1.79 13.30 -30.73
CA ASP A 343 -3.03 12.78 -31.31
C ASP A 343 -3.57 11.61 -30.47
N ASP A 344 -2.70 10.74 -29.96
CA ASP A 344 -3.09 9.63 -29.07
C ASP A 344 -3.60 10.15 -27.73
N ILE A 345 -2.95 11.19 -27.17
CA ILE A 345 -3.39 11.85 -25.95
C ILE A 345 -4.76 12.51 -26.14
N LYS A 346 -4.96 13.23 -27.25
CA LYS A 346 -6.25 13.85 -27.59
C LYS A 346 -7.33 12.78 -27.78
N GLN A 347 -7.00 11.69 -28.46
CA GLN A 347 -7.91 10.56 -28.68
C GLN A 347 -8.32 9.93 -27.34
N PHE A 348 -7.37 9.69 -26.43
CA PHE A 348 -7.66 9.20 -25.09
C PHE A 348 -8.62 10.13 -24.33
N LEU A 349 -8.32 11.43 -24.26
CA LEU A 349 -9.17 12.39 -23.54
C LEU A 349 -10.56 12.53 -24.18
N GLN A 350 -10.66 12.40 -25.50
CA GLN A 350 -11.91 12.42 -26.23
C GLN A 350 -12.74 11.16 -25.95
N ASP A 351 -12.15 9.97 -26.08
CA ASP A 351 -12.83 8.70 -25.89
C ASP A 351 -13.26 8.50 -24.44
N ALA A 352 -12.38 8.82 -23.49
CA ALA A 352 -12.65 8.74 -22.05
C ALA A 352 -13.36 9.97 -21.47
N SER A 353 -13.86 10.87 -22.31
CA SER A 353 -14.76 11.95 -21.87
C SER A 353 -16.11 11.43 -21.36
N VAL A 354 -16.50 10.21 -21.77
CA VAL A 354 -17.68 9.50 -21.32
C VAL A 354 -17.31 8.11 -20.80
N GLN A 355 -18.12 7.58 -19.88
CA GLN A 355 -17.96 6.22 -19.39
C GLN A 355 -18.40 5.20 -20.46
N GLY A 356 -17.73 4.06 -20.52
CA GLY A 356 -18.10 2.96 -21.42
C GLY A 356 -17.17 1.77 -21.31
N LYS A 357 -17.70 0.55 -21.47
CA LYS A 357 -16.93 -0.71 -21.40
C LYS A 357 -15.84 -0.74 -22.46
N LYS A 358 -16.12 -0.20 -23.65
CA LYS A 358 -15.13 -0.12 -24.75
C LYS A 358 -13.94 0.76 -24.37
N VAL A 359 -14.21 1.90 -23.76
CA VAL A 359 -13.20 2.85 -23.27
C VAL A 359 -12.38 2.19 -22.14
N ALA A 360 -13.06 1.58 -21.17
CA ALA A 360 -12.41 0.89 -20.06
C ALA A 360 -11.48 -0.23 -20.54
N ALA A 361 -11.89 -1.00 -21.53
CA ALA A 361 -11.07 -2.07 -22.10
C ALA A 361 -9.91 -1.56 -22.97
N ALA A 362 -10.10 -0.45 -23.70
CA ALA A 362 -9.04 0.16 -24.50
C ALA A 362 -7.95 0.80 -23.62
N TYR A 363 -8.34 1.44 -22.52
CA TYR A 363 -7.44 2.29 -21.73
C TYR A 363 -7.09 1.79 -20.32
N GLY A 364 -7.71 0.70 -19.85
CA GLY A 364 -7.43 0.14 -18.52
C GLY A 364 -5.95 -0.22 -18.29
N GLN A 365 -5.28 -0.77 -19.33
CA GLN A 365 -3.85 -1.07 -19.26
C GLN A 365 -3.00 0.20 -19.12
N HIS A 366 -3.37 1.28 -19.82
CA HIS A 366 -2.64 2.54 -19.84
C HIS A 366 -2.78 3.28 -18.49
N VAL A 367 -3.95 3.20 -17.86
CA VAL A 367 -4.16 3.69 -16.48
C VAL A 367 -3.28 2.93 -15.49
N ALA A 368 -3.24 1.61 -15.57
CA ALA A 368 -2.40 0.79 -14.69
C ALA A 368 -0.88 1.03 -14.89
N ALA A 369 -0.43 1.16 -16.14
CA ALA A 369 0.96 1.48 -16.45
C ALA A 369 1.34 2.90 -15.99
N SER A 370 0.42 3.86 -16.15
CA SER A 370 0.59 5.22 -15.65
C SER A 370 0.72 5.25 -14.13
N LEU A 371 -0.07 4.46 -13.40
CA LEU A 371 0.07 4.29 -11.96
C LEU A 371 1.48 3.78 -11.61
N SER A 372 1.99 2.72 -12.25
CA SER A 372 3.37 2.24 -12.04
C SER A 372 4.42 3.34 -12.28
N THR A 373 4.23 4.16 -13.30
CA THR A 373 5.12 5.29 -13.63
C THR A 373 5.07 6.38 -12.55
N ILE A 374 3.87 6.69 -12.03
CA ILE A 374 3.68 7.61 -10.90
C ILE A 374 4.39 7.08 -9.66
N ALA A 375 4.23 5.80 -9.29
CA ALA A 375 4.98 5.21 -8.17
C ALA A 375 6.50 5.25 -8.41
N GLY A 376 6.95 4.95 -9.63
CA GLY A 376 8.36 5.08 -10.02
C GLY A 376 8.94 6.47 -9.80
N SER A 377 8.10 7.49 -9.99
CA SER A 377 8.44 8.90 -9.86
C SER A 377 8.38 9.41 -8.42
N LEU A 378 7.44 8.92 -7.62
CA LEU A 378 7.21 9.40 -6.25
C LEU A 378 7.95 8.59 -5.17
N VAL A 379 8.22 7.31 -5.43
CA VAL A 379 8.78 6.39 -4.43
C VAL A 379 10.18 5.93 -4.86
N ALA A 380 11.18 6.29 -4.08
CA ALA A 380 12.51 5.70 -4.21
C ALA A 380 12.53 4.36 -3.46
N TYR A 381 12.43 3.26 -4.20
CA TYR A 381 12.29 1.92 -3.63
C TYR A 381 13.42 1.58 -2.64
N ARG A 382 13.02 1.26 -1.41
CA ARG A 382 13.92 0.86 -0.33
C ARG A 382 13.58 -0.57 0.06
N ALA A 383 14.57 -1.44 0.04
CA ALA A 383 14.39 -2.82 0.48
C ALA A 383 14.03 -2.90 1.97
N ASP A 384 13.19 -3.88 2.30
CA ASP A 384 12.77 -4.20 3.66
C ASP A 384 13.90 -4.10 4.69
N GLY A 385 13.61 -3.35 5.75
CA GLY A 385 14.37 -3.44 6.98
C GLY A 385 14.62 -2.13 7.70
N ARG A 386 15.21 -2.32 8.87
CA ARG A 386 15.52 -1.28 9.85
C ARG A 386 16.99 -1.31 10.20
N SER A 387 17.54 -0.12 10.42
CA SER A 387 18.88 0.00 10.96
C SER A 387 18.88 -0.29 12.46
N ALA A 388 19.79 -1.15 12.89
CA ALA A 388 20.02 -1.46 14.30
C ALA A 388 21.52 -1.39 14.61
N VAL A 389 21.86 -0.81 15.77
CA VAL A 389 23.21 -0.91 16.32
C VAL A 389 23.39 -2.32 16.89
N THR A 390 24.43 -3.02 16.46
CA THR A 390 24.85 -4.33 16.97
C THR A 390 26.26 -4.21 17.55
N PRO A 391 26.75 -5.22 18.29
CA PRO A 391 28.14 -5.24 18.74
C PRO A 391 29.18 -5.16 17.60
N THR A 392 28.79 -5.51 16.37
CA THR A 392 29.67 -5.54 15.18
C THR A 392 29.49 -4.34 14.25
N GLY A 393 28.62 -3.38 14.59
CA GLY A 393 28.38 -2.16 13.82
C GLY A 393 26.90 -1.89 13.57
N VAL A 394 26.57 -1.18 12.48
CA VAL A 394 25.16 -0.93 12.12
C VAL A 394 24.71 -1.98 11.10
N ALA A 395 23.61 -2.67 11.37
CA ALA A 395 23.07 -3.73 10.51
C ALA A 395 21.64 -3.41 10.07
N ASN A 396 21.25 -3.90 8.90
CA ASN A 396 19.86 -3.87 8.44
C ASN A 396 19.14 -5.15 8.89
N LYS A 397 18.03 -5.03 9.62
CA LYS A 397 17.18 -6.17 10.03
C LYS A 397 15.85 -6.09 9.29
N SER A 398 15.42 -7.17 8.64
CA SER A 398 14.15 -7.22 7.92
C SER A 398 12.97 -6.83 8.82
N ALA A 399 12.10 -5.96 8.30
CA ALA A 399 10.86 -5.52 8.92
C ALA A 399 9.94 -4.98 7.83
N GLU A 400 8.68 -5.40 7.86
CA GLU A 400 7.63 -4.89 6.98
C GLU A 400 7.06 -3.57 7.53
N LEU A 401 6.50 -2.71 6.67
CA LEU A 401 6.05 -1.37 7.05
C LEU A 401 4.64 -1.04 6.54
N TRP A 402 3.64 -1.72 7.09
CA TRP A 402 2.23 -1.41 6.85
C TRP A 402 1.80 -0.16 7.63
N THR A 403 2.00 1.02 7.05
CA THR A 403 1.62 2.29 7.67
C THR A 403 0.18 2.68 7.32
N ALA A 404 -0.59 3.25 8.24
CA ALA A 404 -1.90 3.84 7.89
C ALA A 404 -1.77 5.29 7.40
N ALA A 405 -0.63 5.90 7.74
CA ALA A 405 -0.34 7.29 7.43
C ALA A 405 0.01 7.45 5.93
N PRO A 406 -0.44 8.50 5.24
CA PRO A 406 0.00 8.78 3.87
C PRO A 406 1.49 9.09 3.78
N PRO A 407 2.09 9.11 2.58
CA PRO A 407 3.40 9.69 2.36
C PRO A 407 3.49 11.13 2.85
N ARG A 408 4.68 11.52 3.28
CA ARG A 408 4.96 12.85 3.82
C ARG A 408 5.26 13.90 2.73
N GLY A 409 5.33 13.47 1.47
CA GLY A 409 5.63 14.28 0.30
C GLY A 409 6.11 13.42 -0.88
N PRO A 410 6.55 14.03 -1.98
CA PRO A 410 6.99 13.36 -3.22
C PRO A 410 8.39 12.73 -3.14
N CYS A 411 8.98 12.68 -1.93
CA CYS A 411 10.33 12.19 -1.67
C CYS A 411 10.31 11.05 -0.65
N VAL A 412 9.40 10.08 -0.77
CA VAL A 412 9.33 8.99 0.20
C VAL A 412 10.11 7.78 -0.28
N SER A 413 10.84 7.17 0.65
CA SER A 413 11.47 5.87 0.47
C SER A 413 10.66 4.80 1.20
N ASP A 414 10.10 3.87 0.44
CA ASP A 414 9.21 2.82 0.93
C ASP A 414 9.43 1.51 0.16
N ASP A 415 8.82 0.42 0.66
CA ASP A 415 8.87 -0.92 0.07
C ASP A 415 7.61 -1.22 -0.80
N CYS A 416 7.33 -2.49 -1.08
CA CYS A 416 6.25 -2.95 -1.96
C CYS A 416 4.86 -2.62 -1.40
N ASP A 417 4.67 -2.74 -0.10
CA ASP A 417 3.43 -2.46 0.60
C ASP A 417 3.12 -0.95 0.60
N GLY A 418 4.09 -0.12 0.97
CA GLY A 418 3.96 1.33 0.96
C GLY A 418 3.66 1.89 -0.42
N SER A 419 4.35 1.40 -1.46
CA SER A 419 4.10 1.81 -2.84
C SER A 419 2.74 1.31 -3.37
N ALA A 420 2.32 0.09 -3.05
CA ALA A 420 0.98 -0.39 -3.42
C ALA A 420 -0.13 0.42 -2.73
N MET A 421 0.02 0.74 -1.45
CA MET A 421 -0.96 1.58 -0.74
C MET A 421 -1.00 3.00 -1.29
N GLU A 422 0.14 3.54 -1.76
CA GLU A 422 0.16 4.86 -2.37
C GLU A 422 -0.62 4.89 -3.69
N LEU A 423 -0.39 3.91 -4.56
CA LEU A 423 -1.13 3.74 -5.80
C LEU A 423 -2.64 3.60 -5.56
N LEU A 424 -3.03 2.79 -4.57
CA LEU A 424 -4.43 2.65 -4.18
C LEU A 424 -5.01 3.96 -3.65
N SER A 425 -4.24 4.76 -2.88
CA SER A 425 -4.71 6.05 -2.37
C SER A 425 -4.98 7.05 -3.50
N ILE A 426 -4.10 7.09 -4.52
CA ILE A 426 -4.24 7.94 -5.70
C ILE A 426 -5.46 7.50 -6.51
N ALA A 427 -5.59 6.21 -6.80
CA ALA A 427 -6.73 5.68 -7.53
C ALA A 427 -8.04 5.92 -6.77
N SER A 428 -8.05 5.73 -5.45
CA SER A 428 -9.21 5.97 -4.59
C SER A 428 -9.60 7.45 -4.56
N ALA A 429 -8.64 8.37 -4.51
CA ALA A 429 -8.92 9.80 -4.59
C ALA A 429 -9.61 10.19 -5.91
N VAL A 430 -9.22 9.56 -7.02
CA VAL A 430 -9.83 9.79 -8.34
C VAL A 430 -11.24 9.17 -8.43
N THR A 431 -11.42 7.93 -7.97
CA THR A 431 -12.71 7.23 -8.09
C THR A 431 -13.77 7.75 -7.12
N SER A 432 -13.36 8.25 -5.95
CA SER A 432 -14.27 8.83 -4.94
C SER A 432 -14.49 10.34 -5.08
N ALA A 433 -13.83 11.00 -6.03
CA ALA A 433 -14.00 12.44 -6.25
C ALA A 433 -15.43 12.81 -6.65
N GLU A 434 -15.90 13.93 -6.12
CA GLU A 434 -17.18 14.53 -6.49
C GLU A 434 -17.24 14.81 -8.01
N PRO A 435 -18.37 14.49 -8.68
CA PRO A 435 -18.49 14.64 -10.14
C PRO A 435 -18.17 16.04 -10.67
N GLU A 436 -18.50 17.09 -9.92
CA GLU A 436 -18.23 18.47 -10.34
C GLU A 436 -16.75 18.84 -10.16
N THR A 437 -16.11 18.36 -9.09
CA THR A 437 -14.67 18.57 -8.86
C THR A 437 -13.83 17.85 -9.90
N ILE A 438 -14.15 16.58 -10.18
CA ILE A 438 -13.31 15.77 -11.08
C ILE A 438 -13.37 16.28 -12.53
N ARG A 439 -14.50 16.86 -12.97
CA ARG A 439 -14.66 17.42 -14.32
C ARG A 439 -13.76 18.62 -14.62
N THR A 440 -13.24 19.31 -13.60
CA THR A 440 -12.28 20.41 -13.81
C THR A 440 -10.88 19.92 -14.18
N TYR A 441 -10.62 18.62 -14.05
CA TYR A 441 -9.32 17.99 -14.27
C TYR A 441 -9.45 16.92 -15.38
N PRO A 442 -9.18 17.26 -16.66
CA PRO A 442 -9.45 16.38 -17.80
C PRO A 442 -8.84 14.99 -17.72
N PHE A 443 -7.58 14.85 -17.30
CA PHE A 443 -6.96 13.53 -17.16
C PHE A 443 -7.57 12.74 -16.02
N LEU A 444 -7.83 13.36 -14.86
CA LEU A 444 -8.48 12.67 -13.75
C LEU A 444 -9.91 12.23 -14.09
N HIS A 445 -10.67 13.06 -14.81
CA HIS A 445 -12.00 12.72 -15.31
C HIS A 445 -11.94 11.52 -16.26
N ALA A 446 -11.00 11.53 -17.21
CA ALA A 446 -10.78 10.42 -18.13
C ALA A 446 -10.42 9.11 -17.40
N VAL A 447 -9.49 9.18 -16.44
CA VAL A 447 -9.09 8.04 -15.60
C VAL A 447 -10.29 7.52 -14.79
N ARG A 448 -11.08 8.40 -14.17
CA ARG A 448 -12.30 8.01 -13.44
C ARG A 448 -13.27 7.28 -14.35
N ASN A 449 -13.44 7.70 -15.60
CA ASN A 449 -14.37 7.08 -16.54
C ASN A 449 -13.88 5.72 -17.07
N VAL A 450 -12.56 5.49 -17.10
CA VAL A 450 -11.97 4.16 -17.34
C VAL A 450 -12.21 3.23 -16.15
N LEU A 451 -12.03 3.73 -14.93
CA LEU A 451 -12.10 2.91 -13.72
C LEU A 451 -13.53 2.63 -13.26
N VAL A 452 -14.41 3.63 -13.19
CA VAL A 452 -15.74 3.51 -12.59
C VAL A 452 -16.80 3.29 -13.68
N PRO A 453 -17.68 2.26 -13.57
CA PRO A 453 -17.75 1.21 -12.53
C PRO A 453 -17.05 -0.11 -12.92
N TYR A 454 -16.16 -0.09 -13.90
CA TYR A 454 -15.63 -1.30 -14.54
C TYR A 454 -14.54 -2.02 -13.75
N TYR A 455 -13.78 -1.31 -12.93
CA TYR A 455 -12.62 -1.80 -12.21
C TYR A 455 -12.73 -1.57 -10.70
N THR A 456 -12.52 -2.65 -9.94
CA THR A 456 -12.24 -2.61 -8.51
C THR A 456 -10.74 -2.53 -8.32
N VAL A 457 -10.27 -1.42 -7.76
CA VAL A 457 -8.86 -1.21 -7.44
C VAL A 457 -8.61 -1.64 -5.99
N GLY A 458 -7.59 -2.46 -5.78
CA GLY A 458 -7.25 -2.97 -4.44
C GLY A 458 -5.79 -3.41 -4.33
N THR A 459 -5.37 -3.72 -3.11
CA THR A 459 -4.03 -4.22 -2.80
C THR A 459 -4.04 -5.74 -2.77
N ALA A 460 -3.13 -6.36 -3.51
CA ALA A 460 -2.94 -7.79 -3.54
C ALA A 460 -1.72 -8.22 -2.72
N ILE A 461 -1.85 -9.36 -2.03
CA ILE A 461 -0.73 -10.06 -1.38
C ILE A 461 -0.27 -11.16 -2.33
N VAL A 462 1.02 -11.16 -2.62
CA VAL A 462 1.60 -11.90 -3.73
C VAL A 462 2.74 -12.79 -3.24
N GLY A 463 2.76 -14.03 -3.72
CA GLY A 463 3.95 -14.86 -3.71
C GLY A 463 4.81 -14.47 -4.90
N ALA A 464 5.97 -13.88 -4.66
CA ALA A 464 6.90 -13.41 -5.69
C ALA A 464 8.11 -14.34 -5.83
N SER A 465 8.61 -14.48 -7.06
CA SER A 465 9.80 -15.28 -7.39
C SER A 465 11.12 -14.56 -7.08
N ALA A 466 11.05 -13.30 -6.63
CA ALA A 466 12.18 -12.49 -6.19
C ALA A 466 11.72 -11.50 -5.11
N SER A 467 12.66 -10.82 -4.43
CA SER A 467 12.34 -9.81 -3.41
C SER A 467 11.81 -8.49 -3.97
N ASN A 468 11.99 -8.21 -5.25
CA ASN A 468 11.46 -7.04 -5.94
C ASN A 468 11.35 -7.31 -7.44
N ALA A 469 10.45 -6.59 -8.13
CA ALA A 469 10.24 -6.74 -9.57
C ALA A 469 11.44 -6.24 -10.42
N GLY A 470 12.39 -5.55 -9.79
CA GLY A 470 13.67 -5.15 -10.34
C GLY A 470 14.71 -6.27 -10.42
N SER A 471 14.52 -7.39 -9.73
CA SER A 471 15.43 -8.55 -9.74
C SER A 471 14.88 -9.68 -10.61
N ASP A 472 15.75 -10.39 -11.33
CA ASP A 472 15.34 -11.60 -12.05
C ASP A 472 14.99 -12.71 -11.06
N ALA A 473 13.94 -13.48 -11.35
CA ALA A 473 13.56 -14.65 -10.57
C ALA A 473 14.74 -15.64 -10.46
N ALA A 474 15.02 -16.12 -9.26
CA ALA A 474 15.84 -17.30 -9.08
C ALA A 474 15.00 -18.52 -9.52
N LEU A 475 15.04 -18.83 -10.82
CA LEU A 475 14.35 -19.97 -11.41
C LEU A 475 14.65 -21.25 -10.60
N GLY A 476 13.59 -21.92 -10.11
CA GLY A 476 13.71 -23.23 -9.44
C GLY A 476 13.78 -23.21 -7.91
N THR A 477 13.57 -22.09 -7.22
CA THR A 477 13.46 -22.09 -5.76
C THR A 477 12.04 -22.44 -5.30
N ALA A 478 11.91 -23.38 -4.34
CA ALA A 478 10.62 -23.77 -3.76
C ALA A 478 10.03 -22.70 -2.81
N ASN A 479 10.81 -21.68 -2.47
CA ASN A 479 10.42 -20.61 -1.55
C ASN A 479 10.15 -19.33 -2.35
N VAL A 480 8.97 -18.76 -2.16
CA VAL A 480 8.58 -17.45 -2.71
C VAL A 480 8.79 -16.36 -1.66
N ALA A 481 9.13 -15.15 -2.10
CA ALA A 481 9.09 -13.96 -1.25
C ALA A 481 7.64 -13.48 -1.09
N GLY A 482 7.32 -12.88 0.05
CA GLY A 482 6.08 -12.10 0.18
C GLY A 482 6.23 -10.76 -0.53
N HIS A 483 5.17 -10.30 -1.20
CA HIS A 483 5.14 -9.03 -1.92
C HIS A 483 3.74 -8.42 -1.87
N ALA A 484 3.63 -7.12 -2.14
CA ALA A 484 2.37 -6.41 -2.31
C ALA A 484 2.33 -5.64 -3.63
N ALA A 485 1.19 -5.67 -4.32
CA ALA A 485 0.98 -4.95 -5.57
C ALA A 485 -0.43 -4.35 -5.62
N THR A 486 -0.64 -3.32 -6.44
CA THR A 486 -1.99 -2.82 -6.73
C THR A 486 -2.53 -3.55 -7.95
N LEU A 487 -3.78 -4.03 -7.87
CA LEU A 487 -4.47 -4.63 -9.01
C LEU A 487 -5.70 -3.82 -9.37
N LEU A 488 -5.92 -3.67 -10.67
CA LEU A 488 -7.17 -3.22 -11.26
C LEU A 488 -7.88 -4.48 -11.76
N MET A 489 -8.78 -5.02 -10.95
CA MET A 489 -9.56 -6.21 -11.30
C MET A 489 -10.91 -5.77 -11.86
N PRO A 490 -11.36 -6.27 -13.04
CA PRO A 490 -12.68 -5.93 -13.51
C PRO A 490 -13.72 -6.32 -12.45
N THR A 491 -14.57 -5.37 -12.06
CA THR A 491 -15.51 -5.53 -10.95
C THR A 491 -16.42 -6.74 -11.19
N HIS A 492 -16.85 -6.93 -12.43
CA HIS A 492 -17.66 -8.09 -12.79
C HIS A 492 -16.90 -9.43 -12.70
N THR A 493 -15.61 -9.46 -13.08
CA THR A 493 -14.75 -10.64 -12.93
C THR A 493 -14.59 -11.01 -11.46
N LEU A 494 -14.39 -10.02 -10.57
CA LEU A 494 -14.38 -10.24 -9.12
C LEU A 494 -15.71 -10.83 -8.62
N LEU A 495 -16.85 -10.26 -9.02
CA LEU A 495 -18.17 -10.76 -8.62
C LEU A 495 -18.44 -12.19 -9.11
N ARG A 496 -18.05 -12.54 -10.34
CA ARG A 496 -18.10 -13.92 -10.85
C ARG A 496 -17.22 -14.86 -10.04
N ALA A 497 -15.99 -14.45 -9.75
CA ALA A 497 -15.06 -15.23 -8.94
C ALA A 497 -15.62 -15.47 -7.53
N MET A 498 -16.29 -14.47 -6.95
CA MET A 498 -16.97 -14.59 -5.65
C MET A 498 -18.20 -15.50 -5.70
N TYR A 499 -19.04 -15.42 -6.74
CA TYR A 499 -20.17 -16.33 -6.94
C TYR A 499 -19.69 -17.78 -7.07
N SER A 500 -18.64 -17.98 -7.86
CA SER A 500 -17.95 -19.26 -8.04
C SER A 500 -17.38 -19.79 -6.72
N GLY A 501 -16.68 -18.95 -5.96
CA GLY A 501 -16.10 -19.28 -4.66
C GLY A 501 -17.15 -19.63 -3.59
N SER A 502 -18.29 -18.94 -3.62
CA SER A 502 -19.41 -19.18 -2.68
C SER A 502 -19.94 -20.62 -2.76
N GLY A 503 -19.88 -21.26 -3.94
CA GLY A 503 -20.31 -22.65 -4.13
C GLY A 503 -19.22 -23.71 -3.91
N ARG A 504 -18.02 -23.33 -3.45
CA ARG A 504 -16.91 -24.26 -3.16
C ARG A 504 -17.01 -24.82 -1.75
N LEU A 505 -16.48 -26.03 -1.56
CA LEU A 505 -16.43 -26.65 -0.24
C LEU A 505 -15.08 -26.37 0.43
N VAL A 506 -15.08 -25.92 1.68
CA VAL A 506 -13.88 -25.76 2.51
C VAL A 506 -13.93 -26.72 3.69
N ARG A 507 -12.79 -27.00 4.31
CA ARG A 507 -12.74 -27.86 5.50
C ARG A 507 -13.55 -27.23 6.64
N GLY A 508 -14.48 -27.97 7.24
CA GLY A 508 -15.32 -27.50 8.34
C GLY A 508 -15.81 -28.63 9.25
N GLU A 509 -16.67 -28.29 10.22
CA GLU A 509 -17.12 -29.19 11.29
C GLU A 509 -18.20 -30.21 10.88
N SER A 510 -18.51 -30.34 9.60
CA SER A 510 -19.53 -31.29 9.13
C SER A 510 -19.07 -32.75 9.26
N ARG A 511 -20.02 -33.70 9.24
CA ARG A 511 -19.71 -35.14 9.20
C ARG A 511 -18.82 -35.55 8.02
N SER A 512 -18.91 -34.83 6.90
CA SER A 512 -18.04 -35.02 5.73
C SER A 512 -16.71 -34.27 5.83
N GLY A 513 -16.52 -33.45 6.86
CA GLY A 513 -15.36 -32.57 7.04
C GLY A 513 -15.30 -31.41 6.04
N LEU A 514 -16.31 -31.24 5.18
CA LEU A 514 -16.39 -30.24 4.13
C LEU A 514 -17.74 -29.51 4.19
N VAL A 515 -17.71 -28.18 4.09
CA VAL A 515 -18.89 -27.29 4.12
C VAL A 515 -18.81 -26.27 2.99
N PRO A 516 -19.94 -25.91 2.35
CA PRO A 516 -19.93 -24.85 1.35
C PRO A 516 -19.59 -23.49 2.00
N VAL A 517 -18.95 -22.60 1.25
CA VAL A 517 -18.62 -21.24 1.72
C VAL A 517 -19.89 -20.45 2.02
N ALA A 518 -20.88 -20.51 1.11
CA ALA A 518 -22.23 -19.99 1.30
C ALA A 518 -23.25 -21.10 1.01
N SER A 519 -24.39 -21.08 1.71
CA SER A 519 -25.45 -22.06 1.46
C SER A 519 -26.10 -21.86 0.08
N ASP A 520 -26.55 -22.94 -0.54
CA ASP A 520 -27.09 -22.90 -1.90
C ASP A 520 -28.34 -22.01 -2.04
N ASP A 521 -29.14 -21.90 -0.97
CA ASP A 521 -30.34 -21.06 -0.89
C ASP A 521 -30.04 -19.56 -0.81
N VAL A 522 -28.86 -19.17 -0.32
CA VAL A 522 -28.45 -17.76 -0.18
C VAL A 522 -27.59 -17.29 -1.35
N ARG A 523 -26.94 -18.21 -2.08
CA ARG A 523 -25.90 -17.86 -3.08
C ARG A 523 -26.38 -16.91 -4.17
N GLU A 524 -27.58 -17.12 -4.70
CA GLU A 524 -28.12 -16.29 -5.79
C GLU A 524 -28.54 -14.90 -5.28
N ASP A 525 -29.18 -14.82 -4.12
CA ASP A 525 -29.54 -13.55 -3.46
C ASP A 525 -28.28 -12.74 -3.12
N LEU A 526 -27.25 -13.42 -2.61
CA LEU A 526 -25.95 -12.82 -2.32
C LEU A 526 -25.29 -12.23 -3.56
N ALA A 527 -25.33 -12.93 -4.69
CA ALA A 527 -24.80 -12.43 -5.96
C ALA A 527 -25.54 -11.17 -6.42
N CYS A 528 -26.87 -11.17 -6.34
CA CYS A 528 -27.72 -10.03 -6.68
C CYS A 528 -27.38 -8.81 -5.81
N LYS A 529 -27.25 -9.00 -4.49
CA LYS A 529 -26.96 -7.92 -3.54
C LYS A 529 -25.55 -7.35 -3.69
N ARG A 530 -24.55 -8.19 -3.96
CA ARG A 530 -23.18 -7.75 -4.27
C ARG A 530 -23.13 -6.94 -5.56
N HIS A 531 -23.82 -7.42 -6.59
CA HIS A 531 -23.93 -6.72 -7.86
C HIS A 531 -24.59 -5.35 -7.68
N ALA A 532 -25.74 -5.27 -7.00
CA ALA A 532 -26.43 -4.01 -6.73
C ALA A 532 -25.59 -3.04 -5.87
N ALA A 533 -24.74 -3.56 -4.98
CA ALA A 533 -23.83 -2.74 -4.18
C ALA A 533 -22.71 -2.11 -5.02
N CYS A 534 -22.11 -2.86 -5.95
CA CYS A 534 -21.03 -2.37 -6.80
C CYS A 534 -21.52 -1.54 -8.00
N PHE A 535 -22.72 -1.83 -8.52
CA PHE A 535 -23.34 -1.13 -9.65
C PHE A 535 -24.57 -0.36 -9.17
N THR A 536 -24.33 0.70 -8.39
CA THR A 536 -25.42 1.56 -7.89
C THR A 536 -26.13 2.28 -9.03
N ALA A 537 -27.37 2.71 -8.79
CA ALA A 537 -28.14 3.48 -9.77
C ALA A 537 -27.37 4.71 -10.28
N ASP A 538 -26.65 5.40 -9.39
CA ASP A 538 -25.82 6.56 -9.73
C ASP A 538 -24.60 6.17 -10.58
N ALA A 539 -23.95 5.04 -10.27
CA ALA A 539 -22.79 4.55 -11.02
C ALA A 539 -23.15 4.10 -12.44
N ILE A 540 -24.37 3.60 -12.67
CA ILE A 540 -24.82 3.15 -13.99
C ILE A 540 -25.60 4.22 -14.78
N ALA A 541 -26.01 5.33 -14.14
CA ALA A 541 -26.83 6.37 -14.77
C ALA A 541 -26.16 7.04 -15.97
N GLY A 542 -24.82 7.19 -15.91
CA GLY A 542 -24.01 7.82 -16.95
C GLY A 542 -23.55 6.89 -18.08
N LEU A 543 -23.90 5.60 -18.02
CA LEU A 543 -23.45 4.61 -18.98
C LEU A 543 -24.27 4.62 -20.28
N PRO A 544 -23.71 4.12 -21.40
CA PRO A 544 -24.46 3.83 -22.62
C PRO A 544 -25.70 2.96 -22.32
N GLU A 545 -26.79 3.17 -23.07
CA GLU A 545 -28.08 2.54 -22.76
C GLU A 545 -28.02 1.01 -22.76
N ASP A 546 -27.30 0.42 -23.72
CA ASP A 546 -27.06 -1.02 -23.80
C ASP A 546 -26.32 -1.55 -22.57
N GLU A 547 -25.28 -0.84 -22.12
CA GLU A 547 -24.53 -1.22 -20.92
C GLU A 547 -25.37 -1.07 -19.65
N ARG A 548 -26.13 0.03 -19.55
CA ARG A 548 -27.02 0.29 -18.41
C ARG A 548 -28.06 -0.81 -18.27
N LEU A 549 -28.67 -1.27 -19.36
CA LEU A 549 -29.66 -2.35 -19.33
C LEU A 549 -29.05 -3.67 -18.85
N VAL A 550 -27.81 -3.96 -19.25
CA VAL A 550 -27.16 -5.21 -18.87
C VAL A 550 -26.63 -5.17 -17.42
N LEU A 551 -26.13 -4.01 -16.96
CA LEU A 551 -25.61 -3.80 -15.61
C LEU A 551 -26.69 -3.43 -14.56
N GLN A 552 -27.97 -3.53 -14.90
CA GLN A 552 -29.07 -3.34 -13.93
C GLN A 552 -29.25 -4.50 -12.97
N SER A 553 -28.91 -5.73 -13.38
CA SER A 553 -29.16 -6.93 -12.59
C SER A 553 -28.03 -7.95 -12.74
N TRP A 554 -27.86 -8.80 -11.74
CA TRP A 554 -26.90 -9.89 -11.80
C TRP A 554 -27.19 -10.87 -12.95
N GLN A 555 -28.46 -11.20 -13.20
CA GLN A 555 -28.85 -12.19 -14.21
C GLN A 555 -28.52 -11.73 -15.64
N SER A 556 -28.68 -10.43 -15.91
CA SER A 556 -28.25 -9.82 -17.18
C SER A 556 -26.75 -9.58 -17.20
N GLY A 557 -26.17 -9.15 -16.09
CA GLY A 557 -24.78 -8.75 -15.93
C GLY A 557 -23.78 -9.91 -16.02
N GLN A 558 -24.14 -11.12 -15.56
CA GLN A 558 -23.22 -12.26 -15.38
C GLN A 558 -22.39 -12.62 -16.64
N ASN A 559 -22.88 -12.27 -17.84
CA ASN A 559 -22.22 -12.56 -19.11
C ASN A 559 -21.38 -11.37 -19.65
N VAL A 560 -21.46 -10.19 -19.04
CA VAL A 560 -20.75 -8.99 -19.50
C VAL A 560 -19.25 -9.21 -19.44
N GLY A 561 -18.60 -9.03 -20.60
CA GLY A 561 -17.15 -9.03 -20.71
C GLY A 561 -16.51 -10.41 -20.55
N HIS A 562 -17.28 -11.49 -20.50
CA HIS A 562 -16.72 -12.84 -20.48
C HIS A 562 -16.23 -13.22 -21.89
N PRO A 563 -14.92 -13.54 -22.07
CA PRO A 563 -14.33 -13.78 -23.38
C PRO A 563 -15.03 -14.88 -24.21
N SER A 564 -15.63 -15.87 -23.54
CA SER A 564 -16.32 -16.98 -24.22
C SER A 564 -17.83 -16.77 -24.44
N MET A 565 -18.45 -15.78 -23.80
CA MET A 565 -19.93 -15.58 -23.84
C MET A 565 -20.31 -14.30 -24.59
N ASP A 566 -19.35 -13.44 -24.90
CA ASP A 566 -19.49 -12.24 -25.72
C ASP A 566 -18.58 -12.33 -26.97
N PRO A 567 -18.82 -13.29 -27.89
CA PRO A 567 -18.00 -13.49 -29.09
C PRO A 567 -18.23 -12.33 -30.07
N GLY A 568 -17.53 -11.22 -29.83
CA GLY A 568 -17.64 -9.95 -30.54
C GLY A 568 -17.53 -8.72 -29.64
N GLY A 569 -17.64 -8.88 -28.32
CA GLY A 569 -17.50 -7.78 -27.37
C GLY A 569 -16.08 -7.56 -26.88
N VAL A 570 -15.83 -6.35 -26.38
CA VAL A 570 -14.53 -5.94 -25.85
C VAL A 570 -14.36 -6.56 -24.45
N ALA A 571 -13.37 -7.44 -24.26
CA ALA A 571 -13.12 -8.08 -22.97
C ALA A 571 -12.31 -7.15 -22.05
N LEU A 572 -12.71 -7.08 -20.77
CA LEU A 572 -11.90 -6.43 -19.74
C LEU A 572 -10.88 -7.43 -19.19
N SER A 573 -9.65 -6.99 -18.97
CA SER A 573 -8.60 -7.81 -18.34
C SER A 573 -8.23 -7.24 -16.98
N THR A 574 -7.71 -8.10 -16.11
CA THR A 574 -7.03 -7.66 -14.88
C THR A 574 -5.67 -7.08 -15.23
N TRP A 575 -5.32 -5.96 -14.58
CA TRP A 575 -4.07 -5.24 -14.78
C TRP A 575 -3.32 -5.07 -13.45
N GLN A 576 -1.99 -5.10 -13.52
CA GLN A 576 -1.12 -4.83 -12.37
C GLN A 576 -0.59 -3.39 -12.42
N ALA A 577 -0.46 -2.77 -11.24
CA ALA A 577 0.29 -1.53 -11.06
C ALA A 577 1.36 -1.79 -9.98
N GLU A 578 2.63 -1.74 -10.39
CA GLU A 578 3.78 -2.16 -9.58
C GLU A 578 4.56 -0.93 -9.10
N GLY A 579 4.92 -0.94 -7.81
CA GLY A 579 5.64 0.15 -7.16
C GLY A 579 7.14 -0.11 -6.97
N THR A 580 7.55 -1.38 -6.97
CA THR A 580 8.96 -1.80 -6.79
C THR A 580 9.78 -1.82 -8.07
N CYS A 581 9.14 -1.77 -9.23
CA CYS A 581 9.73 -1.33 -10.48
C CYS A 581 8.66 -0.65 -11.35
N VAL A 582 9.10 0.15 -12.32
CA VAL A 582 8.17 0.60 -13.36
C VAL A 582 7.97 -0.58 -14.30
N ALA A 583 6.74 -1.01 -14.50
CA ALA A 583 6.43 -2.17 -15.31
C ALA A 583 5.21 -1.93 -16.19
N GLY A 584 5.18 -2.64 -17.32
CA GLY A 584 3.96 -2.79 -18.10
C GLY A 584 2.84 -3.43 -17.26
N ALA A 585 1.61 -3.01 -17.53
CA ALA A 585 0.44 -3.42 -16.77
C ALA A 585 -0.05 -4.86 -17.05
N THR A 586 0.39 -5.44 -18.17
CA THR A 586 -0.01 -6.78 -18.60
C THR A 586 0.45 -7.83 -17.61
N MET A 587 -0.47 -8.68 -17.16
CA MET A 587 -0.17 -9.80 -16.25
C MET A 587 0.17 -11.10 -17.00
N TYR A 588 -0.46 -11.33 -18.16
CA TYR A 588 -0.30 -12.56 -18.93
C TYR A 588 -0.67 -12.36 -20.39
N LEU A 589 0.04 -13.06 -21.29
CA LEU A 589 -0.32 -13.17 -22.69
C LEU A 589 -0.49 -14.66 -23.08
N PRO A 590 -1.59 -15.02 -23.74
CA PRO A 590 -1.78 -16.37 -24.28
C PRO A 590 -0.69 -16.75 -25.29
N PRO A 591 -0.34 -18.04 -25.45
CA PRO A 591 0.69 -18.48 -26.37
C PRO A 591 0.45 -17.98 -27.81
N GLY A 592 1.51 -17.48 -28.45
CA GLY A 592 1.46 -16.95 -29.81
C GLY A 592 2.68 -16.10 -30.16
N LYS A 593 2.74 -15.59 -31.39
CA LYS A 593 3.88 -14.81 -31.91
C LYS A 593 4.24 -13.59 -31.06
N GLU A 594 3.26 -12.96 -30.43
CA GLU A 594 3.49 -11.80 -29.54
C GLU A 594 4.21 -12.19 -28.25
N VAL A 595 4.02 -13.42 -27.73
CA VAL A 595 4.74 -13.92 -26.55
C VAL A 595 6.22 -14.09 -26.88
N ASP A 596 6.54 -14.70 -28.02
CA ASP A 596 7.94 -14.90 -28.45
C ASP A 596 8.63 -13.55 -28.69
N LYS A 597 7.94 -12.60 -29.32
CA LYS A 597 8.43 -11.23 -29.53
C LYS A 597 8.68 -10.51 -28.19
N ASN A 598 7.78 -10.62 -27.23
CA ASN A 598 7.93 -10.01 -25.91
C ASN A 598 9.03 -10.69 -25.09
N ALA A 599 9.20 -12.01 -25.21
CA ALA A 599 10.31 -12.71 -24.60
C ALA A 599 11.66 -12.26 -25.16
N ALA A 600 11.77 -12.12 -26.49
CA ALA A 600 12.97 -11.59 -27.14
C ALA A 600 13.23 -10.13 -26.77
N THR A 601 12.19 -9.30 -26.69
CA THR A 601 12.27 -7.89 -26.27
C THR A 601 12.75 -7.80 -24.82
N SER A 602 12.11 -8.54 -23.91
CA SER A 602 12.49 -8.63 -22.50
C SER A 602 13.91 -9.14 -22.30
N LYS A 603 14.42 -10.03 -23.14
CA LYS A 603 15.82 -10.47 -23.07
C LYS A 603 16.76 -9.34 -23.46
N ARG A 604 16.47 -8.64 -24.56
CA ARG A 604 17.24 -7.46 -25.00
C ARG A 604 17.17 -6.30 -24.00
N ASP A 605 16.04 -6.12 -23.32
CA ASP A 605 15.89 -5.17 -22.21
C ASP A 605 16.94 -5.46 -21.12
N ILE A 606 17.05 -6.72 -20.66
CA ILE A 606 18.01 -7.12 -19.62
C ILE A 606 19.45 -6.82 -20.07
N GLU A 607 19.80 -7.22 -21.29
CA GLU A 607 21.14 -6.99 -21.85
C GLU A 607 21.44 -5.49 -21.97
N THR A 608 20.45 -4.69 -22.33
CA THR A 608 20.57 -3.23 -22.45
C THR A 608 20.68 -2.54 -21.09
N PHE A 609 19.85 -2.94 -20.13
CA PHE A 609 19.89 -2.42 -18.76
C PHE A 609 21.24 -2.73 -18.10
N ALA A 610 21.81 -3.90 -18.36
CA ALA A 610 23.13 -4.27 -17.85
C ALA A 610 24.27 -3.40 -18.43
N LYS A 611 24.14 -2.89 -19.66
CA LYS A 611 25.12 -1.96 -20.26
C LYS A 611 25.09 -0.58 -19.59
N ILE A 612 23.90 -0.12 -19.23
CA ILE A 612 23.69 1.20 -18.61
C ILE A 612 23.99 1.14 -17.11
N GLY A 613 23.52 0.10 -16.44
CA GLY A 613 23.47 -0.09 -14.99
C GLY A 613 24.79 -0.48 -14.30
N PRO A 614 24.83 -0.38 -12.95
CA PRO A 614 23.78 0.15 -12.06
C PRO A 614 23.70 1.68 -12.10
N THR A 615 22.48 2.24 -12.05
CA THR A 615 22.24 3.71 -12.08
C THR A 615 21.04 4.10 -11.21
N ILE A 616 20.80 5.42 -11.07
CA ILE A 616 19.64 5.95 -10.35
C ILE A 616 18.32 5.77 -11.12
N GLY A 617 18.38 5.70 -12.45
CA GLY A 617 17.20 5.51 -13.30
C GLY A 617 16.60 4.12 -13.12
N ARG A 618 15.29 4.05 -12.92
CA ARG A 618 14.53 2.81 -12.80
C ARG A 618 14.00 2.43 -14.18
N SER A 619 14.46 1.31 -14.72
CA SER A 619 14.02 0.88 -16.04
C SER A 619 12.57 0.38 -16.05
N VAL A 620 11.89 0.62 -17.16
CA VAL A 620 10.55 0.09 -17.44
C VAL A 620 10.67 -1.37 -17.88
N LYS A 621 10.00 -2.29 -17.18
CA LYS A 621 10.14 -3.73 -17.41
C LYS A 621 8.89 -4.40 -17.97
N LEU A 622 9.12 -5.43 -18.78
CA LEU A 622 8.09 -6.40 -19.19
C LEU A 622 8.13 -7.62 -18.26
N LEU A 623 7.09 -7.76 -17.42
CA LEU A 623 7.01 -8.83 -16.42
C LEU A 623 6.25 -10.07 -16.91
N HIS A 624 5.31 -9.90 -17.85
CA HIS A 624 4.41 -10.96 -18.35
C HIS A 624 5.03 -11.98 -19.30
N VAL A 625 6.35 -12.01 -19.40
CA VAL A 625 7.04 -13.04 -20.19
C VAL A 625 6.98 -14.35 -19.41
N GLY A 626 6.08 -15.25 -19.81
CA GLY A 626 5.74 -16.48 -19.10
C GLY A 626 4.41 -16.37 -18.33
N GLY A 627 4.19 -17.24 -17.35
CA GLY A 627 3.04 -17.22 -16.43
C GLY A 627 1.97 -18.27 -16.69
N ALA A 628 2.11 -19.09 -17.74
CA ALA A 628 1.16 -20.15 -18.06
C ALA A 628 1.33 -21.40 -17.19
N ASN A 629 2.58 -21.75 -16.86
CA ASN A 629 2.90 -22.97 -16.11
C ASN A 629 4.26 -22.85 -15.39
N PRO A 630 4.61 -23.79 -14.50
CA PRO A 630 5.88 -23.76 -13.76
C PRO A 630 7.13 -23.83 -14.64
N ASP A 631 7.02 -24.36 -15.86
CA ASP A 631 8.13 -24.49 -16.82
C ASP A 631 8.41 -23.17 -17.59
N SER A 632 7.43 -22.26 -17.59
CA SER A 632 7.53 -20.91 -18.12
C SER A 632 6.88 -19.96 -17.11
N PRO A 633 7.52 -19.72 -15.94
CA PRO A 633 6.95 -18.90 -14.90
C PRO A 633 6.91 -17.44 -15.34
N HIS A 634 5.95 -16.69 -14.80
CA HIS A 634 5.94 -15.24 -14.94
C HIS A 634 7.21 -14.69 -14.25
N ARG A 635 7.81 -13.61 -14.77
CA ARG A 635 9.14 -13.17 -14.33
C ARG A 635 9.20 -12.75 -12.88
N PHE A 636 8.06 -12.36 -12.30
CA PHE A 636 8.01 -11.86 -10.94
C PHE A 636 6.91 -12.50 -10.08
N TYR A 637 5.64 -12.33 -10.43
CA TYR A 637 4.53 -12.95 -9.72
C TYR A 637 4.46 -14.46 -9.93
N HIS A 638 4.55 -15.23 -8.85
CA HIS A 638 4.25 -16.67 -8.86
C HIS A 638 2.74 -16.89 -8.71
N ASP A 639 2.15 -16.40 -7.61
CA ASP A 639 0.71 -16.40 -7.40
C ASP A 639 0.23 -15.12 -6.71
N ILE A 640 -0.98 -14.70 -7.06
CA ILE A 640 -1.76 -13.72 -6.31
C ILE A 640 -2.58 -14.47 -5.27
N VAL A 641 -2.32 -14.23 -3.99
CA VAL A 641 -2.83 -15.05 -2.87
C VAL A 641 -4.09 -14.44 -2.27
N GLU A 642 -4.07 -13.13 -2.02
CA GLU A 642 -5.19 -12.39 -1.43
C GLU A 642 -5.39 -11.07 -2.18
N PHE A 643 -6.63 -10.59 -2.21
CA PHE A 643 -7.01 -9.29 -2.75
C PHE A 643 -7.83 -8.53 -1.72
N SER A 644 -7.36 -7.34 -1.33
CA SER A 644 -7.97 -6.49 -0.31
C SER A 644 -8.47 -5.20 -0.91
N VAL A 645 -9.68 -4.79 -0.54
CA VAL A 645 -10.30 -3.53 -0.95
C VAL A 645 -10.40 -2.58 0.26
N PRO A 646 -10.44 -1.26 0.04
CA PRO A 646 -10.67 -0.28 1.11
C PRO A 646 -11.91 -0.61 1.95
N ARG A 647 -11.93 -0.23 3.23
CA ARG A 647 -13.11 -0.45 4.11
C ARG A 647 -14.34 0.32 3.62
N THR A 648 -14.20 1.36 2.80
CA THR A 648 -15.33 2.05 2.15
C THR A 648 -15.94 1.29 0.98
N HIS A 649 -15.34 0.18 0.53
CA HIS A 649 -15.81 -0.56 -0.63
C HIS A 649 -17.20 -1.17 -0.40
N PRO A 650 -18.11 -1.18 -1.40
CA PRO A 650 -19.50 -1.66 -1.22
C PRO A 650 -19.66 -3.11 -0.78
N LEU A 651 -18.67 -3.97 -1.04
CA LEU A 651 -18.67 -5.37 -0.56
C LEU A 651 -18.51 -5.50 0.97
N TRP A 652 -18.01 -4.45 1.62
CA TRP A 652 -17.95 -4.32 3.06
C TRP A 652 -19.13 -3.51 3.60
N THR A 653 -19.36 -2.31 3.04
CA THR A 653 -20.31 -1.33 3.59
C THR A 653 -21.79 -1.63 3.31
N SER A 654 -22.09 -2.52 2.36
CA SER A 654 -23.47 -2.81 1.99
C SER A 654 -24.22 -3.54 3.09
N LYS A 655 -25.20 -2.85 3.68
CA LYS A 655 -26.13 -3.43 4.67
C LYS A 655 -26.80 -4.70 4.16
N ALA A 656 -27.23 -4.73 2.89
CA ALA A 656 -27.91 -5.89 2.32
C ALA A 656 -26.99 -7.12 2.24
N VAL A 657 -25.70 -6.93 1.97
CA VAL A 657 -24.70 -8.01 1.96
C VAL A 657 -24.39 -8.47 3.39
N ALA A 658 -24.30 -7.53 4.33
CA ALA A 658 -24.06 -7.82 5.74
C ALA A 658 -25.23 -8.52 6.43
N GLU A 659 -26.48 -8.24 6.04
CA GLU A 659 -27.68 -8.95 6.53
C GLU A 659 -27.65 -10.44 6.17
N LEU A 660 -26.92 -10.80 5.11
CA LEU A 660 -26.67 -12.19 4.74
C LEU A 660 -25.45 -12.81 5.46
N GLY A 661 -24.71 -12.05 6.27
CA GLY A 661 -23.51 -12.54 6.95
C GLY A 661 -22.27 -12.63 6.06
N HIS A 662 -22.23 -11.88 4.96
CA HIS A 662 -21.22 -12.01 3.90
C HIS A 662 -20.49 -10.69 3.57
N ALA A 663 -20.51 -9.71 4.47
CA ALA A 663 -19.70 -8.49 4.33
C ALA A 663 -18.22 -8.84 4.52
N ALA A 664 -17.39 -8.43 3.55
CA ALA A 664 -15.97 -8.74 3.53
C ALA A 664 -15.19 -7.70 2.71
N SER A 665 -13.97 -7.39 3.17
CA SER A 665 -13.03 -6.47 2.52
C SER A 665 -11.78 -7.18 1.99
N GLN A 666 -11.65 -8.49 2.22
CA GLN A 666 -10.48 -9.26 1.82
C GLN A 666 -10.89 -10.64 1.30
N PHE A 667 -10.28 -11.05 0.19
CA PHE A 667 -10.63 -12.25 -0.54
C PHE A 667 -9.40 -13.09 -0.81
N VAL A 668 -9.46 -14.38 -0.49
CA VAL A 668 -8.46 -15.39 -0.86
C VAL A 668 -8.75 -15.82 -2.29
N LEU A 669 -7.74 -15.73 -3.16
CA LEU A 669 -7.85 -16.20 -4.53
C LEU A 669 -7.45 -17.68 -4.58
N VAL A 670 -8.26 -18.49 -5.26
CA VAL A 670 -8.04 -19.93 -5.38
C VAL A 670 -8.09 -20.36 -6.85
N PRO A 671 -7.30 -21.37 -7.27
CA PRO A 671 -7.36 -21.87 -8.64
C PRO A 671 -8.73 -22.43 -8.97
N HIS A 672 -9.20 -22.21 -10.20
CA HIS A 672 -10.51 -22.68 -10.65
C HIS A 672 -10.45 -23.33 -12.03
N LYS A 673 -11.20 -24.42 -12.20
CA LYS A 673 -11.57 -24.96 -13.52
C LYS A 673 -13.10 -24.91 -13.62
N HIS A 674 -13.61 -24.32 -14.72
CA HIS A 674 -14.99 -23.82 -14.91
C HIS A 674 -16.17 -24.78 -14.69
N GLU A 675 -15.94 -26.05 -14.34
CA GLU A 675 -16.97 -27.10 -14.48
C GLU A 675 -17.27 -27.90 -13.21
N GLN A 676 -16.79 -27.49 -12.03
CA GLN A 676 -16.86 -28.39 -10.87
C GLN A 676 -17.43 -27.73 -9.61
N ARG A 677 -18.74 -27.88 -9.38
CA ARG A 677 -19.40 -27.55 -8.09
C ARG A 677 -19.11 -28.62 -7.05
N GLY A 678 -19.20 -28.28 -5.76
CA GLY A 678 -19.07 -29.26 -4.67
C GLY A 678 -17.65 -29.84 -4.51
N ILE A 679 -16.63 -29.19 -5.09
CA ILE A 679 -15.24 -29.60 -4.91
C ILE A 679 -14.65 -28.92 -3.67
N GLY A 680 -13.97 -29.74 -2.88
CA GLY A 680 -13.10 -29.29 -1.79
C GLY A 680 -11.96 -28.43 -2.34
N ILE A 681 -11.88 -27.19 -1.89
CA ILE A 681 -10.73 -26.31 -2.10
C ILE A 681 -9.89 -26.31 -0.83
N SER A 682 -8.57 -26.45 -1.00
CA SER A 682 -7.61 -26.43 0.11
C SER A 682 -6.37 -25.58 -0.15
N ALA A 683 -6.19 -25.12 -1.39
CA ALA A 683 -5.07 -24.32 -1.83
C ALA A 683 -5.50 -22.86 -2.06
N ALA A 684 -4.64 -21.93 -1.70
CA ALA A 684 -4.73 -20.52 -2.10
C ALA A 684 -3.68 -20.20 -3.17
N GLY A 685 -3.82 -19.04 -3.81
CA GLY A 685 -2.96 -18.59 -4.89
C GLY A 685 -3.61 -18.81 -6.25
N ALA A 686 -3.67 -17.76 -7.06
CA ALA A 686 -4.03 -17.84 -8.46
C ALA A 686 -2.91 -17.23 -9.31
N THR A 687 -2.50 -17.92 -10.38
CA THR A 687 -1.44 -17.43 -11.26
C THR A 687 -1.88 -16.20 -12.06
N PRO A 688 -0.96 -15.38 -12.56
CA PRO A 688 -1.30 -14.27 -13.46
C PRO A 688 -2.17 -14.70 -14.66
N ALA A 689 -1.89 -15.88 -15.24
CA ALA A 689 -2.70 -16.46 -16.31
C ALA A 689 -4.13 -16.78 -15.85
N ALA A 690 -4.30 -17.31 -14.63
CA ALA A 690 -5.62 -17.60 -14.09
C ALA A 690 -6.45 -16.33 -13.89
N LEU A 691 -5.85 -15.22 -13.45
CA LEU A 691 -6.56 -13.94 -13.31
C LEU A 691 -7.02 -13.39 -14.67
N VAL A 692 -6.15 -13.40 -15.68
CA VAL A 692 -6.47 -12.88 -17.03
C VAL A 692 -7.48 -13.75 -17.77
N THR A 693 -7.41 -15.07 -17.59
CA THR A 693 -8.33 -16.03 -18.24
C THR A 693 -9.58 -16.33 -17.42
N GLU A 694 -9.76 -15.64 -16.29
CA GLU A 694 -10.86 -15.84 -15.32
C GLU A 694 -10.95 -17.26 -14.73
N GLN A 695 -9.85 -18.02 -14.76
CA GLN A 695 -9.74 -19.37 -14.20
C GLN A 695 -9.40 -19.35 -12.70
N PHE A 696 -10.08 -18.50 -11.95
CA PHE A 696 -9.95 -18.43 -10.49
C PHE A 696 -11.31 -18.26 -9.81
N ALA A 697 -11.33 -18.50 -8.50
CA ALA A 697 -12.45 -18.14 -7.64
C ALA A 697 -11.93 -17.29 -6.47
N ALA A 698 -12.83 -16.51 -5.88
CA ALA A 698 -12.54 -15.64 -4.75
C ALA A 698 -13.41 -16.07 -3.57
N VAL A 699 -12.80 -16.28 -2.41
CA VAL A 699 -13.48 -16.66 -1.17
C VAL A 699 -13.15 -15.61 -0.13
N GLU A 700 -14.14 -15.13 0.62
CA GLU A 700 -13.93 -14.17 1.70
C GLU A 700 -12.87 -14.72 2.67
N LEU A 701 -11.89 -13.91 3.08
CA LEU A 701 -10.96 -14.35 4.13
C LEU A 701 -11.68 -14.41 5.48
N VAL A 702 -12.45 -13.36 5.78
CA VAL A 702 -13.39 -13.31 6.90
C VAL A 702 -14.66 -12.65 6.39
N ALA A 703 -15.80 -13.23 6.76
CA ALA A 703 -17.12 -12.69 6.46
C ALA A 703 -17.82 -12.35 7.77
N VAL A 704 -18.46 -11.18 7.83
CA VAL A 704 -19.17 -10.69 9.01
C VAL A 704 -20.61 -10.34 8.69
N GLY A 705 -21.47 -10.40 9.71
CA GLY A 705 -22.86 -9.91 9.63
C GLY A 705 -22.99 -8.45 10.05
N SER A 706 -24.20 -7.88 9.87
CA SER A 706 -24.50 -6.46 10.11
C SER A 706 -23.98 -5.94 11.46
N SER A 707 -24.29 -6.63 12.56
CA SER A 707 -23.89 -6.18 13.90
C SER A 707 -22.37 -6.06 14.08
N ALA A 708 -21.62 -7.03 13.54
CA ALA A 708 -20.17 -7.05 13.64
C ALA A 708 -19.54 -6.02 12.68
N GLN A 709 -20.10 -5.89 11.47
CA GLN A 709 -19.70 -4.87 10.49
C GLN A 709 -19.88 -3.46 11.08
N GLU A 710 -21.09 -3.11 11.56
CA GLU A 710 -21.40 -1.79 12.12
C GLU A 710 -20.49 -1.46 13.31
N LEU A 711 -20.22 -2.44 14.17
CA LEU A 711 -19.33 -2.29 15.32
C LEU A 711 -17.87 -2.01 14.91
N LEU A 712 -17.35 -2.76 13.94
CA LEU A 712 -16.01 -2.57 13.40
C LEU A 712 -15.90 -1.23 12.66
N GLU A 713 -16.86 -0.90 11.79
CA GLU A 713 -16.88 0.38 11.06
C GLU A 713 -16.88 1.58 12.00
N TYR A 714 -17.70 1.53 13.05
CA TYR A 714 -17.71 2.59 14.07
C TYR A 714 -16.34 2.75 14.71
N ALA A 715 -15.75 1.67 15.22
CA ALA A 715 -14.47 1.76 15.94
C ALA A 715 -13.30 2.11 15.01
N GLU A 716 -13.30 1.62 13.76
CA GLU A 716 -12.32 1.98 12.75
C GLU A 716 -12.45 3.43 12.30
N SER A 717 -13.69 3.97 12.19
CA SER A 717 -13.90 5.38 11.90
C SER A 717 -13.35 6.30 13.00
N LYS A 718 -13.37 5.84 14.26
CA LYS A 718 -12.75 6.53 15.39
C LYS A 718 -11.22 6.42 15.33
N ALA A 719 -10.70 5.20 15.12
CA ALA A 719 -9.27 4.96 14.99
C ALA A 719 -8.64 5.72 13.80
N ALA A 720 -9.37 5.90 12.70
CA ALA A 720 -8.92 6.68 11.54
C ALA A 720 -8.65 8.15 11.87
N LYS A 721 -9.31 8.71 12.89
CA LYS A 721 -9.03 10.07 13.40
C LYS A 721 -7.70 10.15 14.14
N ASP A 722 -7.18 9.00 14.59
CA ASP A 722 -5.90 8.88 15.28
C ASP A 722 -4.75 8.44 14.34
N VAL A 723 -4.98 8.47 13.04
CA VAL A 723 -3.94 8.28 12.02
C VAL A 723 -3.32 9.62 11.67
N MET A 724 -1.99 9.66 11.53
CA MET A 724 -1.27 10.88 11.18
C MET A 724 -1.73 11.42 9.81
N PRO A 725 -2.32 12.63 9.73
CA PRO A 725 -2.76 13.23 8.48
C PRO A 725 -1.59 13.59 7.53
N PRO A 726 -1.86 13.95 6.25
CA PRO A 726 -0.84 14.47 5.35
C PRO A 726 -0.29 15.82 5.84
N ARG A 727 0.85 16.26 5.29
CA ARG A 727 1.37 17.62 5.53
C ARG A 727 0.53 18.65 4.77
N HIS A 728 0.53 19.89 5.25
CA HIS A 728 -0.21 20.96 4.62
C HIS A 728 0.52 21.48 3.36
N GLY A 729 -0.14 21.39 2.20
CA GLY A 729 0.30 21.99 0.95
C GLY A 729 1.53 21.33 0.30
N PRO A 730 2.08 21.97 -0.74
CA PRO A 730 3.24 21.47 -1.48
C PRO A 730 4.50 21.34 -0.60
N MET A 731 5.36 20.38 -0.91
CA MET A 731 6.68 20.26 -0.26
C MET A 731 7.51 21.53 -0.51
N GLN A 732 8.01 22.15 0.55
CA GLN A 732 8.92 23.29 0.43
C GLN A 732 10.36 22.82 0.31
N LEU A 733 11.02 23.13 -0.80
CA LEU A 733 12.44 22.89 -0.98
C LEU A 733 13.26 23.96 -0.26
N THR A 734 14.36 23.54 0.35
CA THR A 734 15.40 24.46 0.80
C THR A 734 16.15 25.08 -0.40
N SER A 735 16.89 26.17 -0.15
CA SER A 735 17.79 26.75 -1.16
C SER A 735 18.84 25.75 -1.65
N PHE A 736 19.29 24.84 -0.77
CA PHE A 736 20.22 23.77 -1.14
C PHE A 736 19.57 22.75 -2.07
N GLN A 737 18.40 22.23 -1.69
CA GLN A 737 17.65 21.26 -2.50
C GLN A 737 17.27 21.83 -3.87
N THR A 738 16.91 23.12 -3.94
CA THR A 738 16.62 23.80 -5.22
C THR A 738 17.84 23.75 -6.15
N LYS A 739 19.04 24.06 -5.64
CA LYS A 739 20.29 23.97 -6.42
C LYS A 739 20.64 22.54 -6.84
N GLN A 740 20.34 21.54 -6.00
CA GLN A 740 20.56 20.14 -6.35
C GLN A 740 19.61 19.71 -7.49
N LEU A 741 18.34 20.12 -7.42
CA LEU A 741 17.37 19.89 -8.49
C LEU A 741 17.82 20.56 -9.80
N GLU A 742 18.22 21.83 -9.77
CA GLU A 742 18.76 22.55 -10.93
C GLU A 742 19.93 21.78 -11.57
N ALA A 743 20.90 21.32 -10.76
CA ALA A 743 22.03 20.53 -11.28
C ALA A 743 21.61 19.22 -11.95
N SER A 744 20.61 18.50 -11.39
CA SER A 744 20.04 17.31 -12.02
C SER A 744 19.36 17.62 -13.35
N LEU A 745 18.56 18.69 -13.39
CA LEU A 745 17.84 19.11 -14.60
C LEU A 745 18.81 19.57 -15.69
N ASP A 746 19.88 20.29 -15.35
CA ASP A 746 20.93 20.68 -16.29
C ASP A 746 21.62 19.45 -16.92
N ALA A 747 21.95 18.44 -16.11
CA ALA A 747 22.53 17.18 -16.62
C ALA A 747 21.59 16.46 -17.59
N LEU A 748 20.29 16.42 -17.27
CA LEU A 748 19.25 15.81 -18.10
C LEU A 748 19.00 16.58 -19.41
N GLN A 749 19.01 17.91 -19.36
CA GLN A 749 18.91 18.76 -20.55
C GLN A 749 20.14 18.60 -21.47
N ASN A 750 21.33 18.49 -20.90
CA ASN A 750 22.56 18.20 -21.66
C ASN A 750 22.50 16.82 -22.33
N LEU A 751 21.97 15.81 -21.62
CA LEU A 751 21.71 14.50 -22.19
C LEU A 751 20.71 14.60 -23.35
N HIS A 752 19.60 15.32 -23.17
CA HIS A 752 18.59 15.53 -24.20
C HIS A 752 19.22 16.07 -25.48
N GLY A 753 19.96 17.19 -25.38
CA GLY A 753 20.65 17.80 -26.52
C GLY A 753 21.63 16.85 -27.22
N THR A 754 22.31 16.00 -26.45
CA THR A 754 23.21 14.97 -27.00
C THR A 754 22.45 13.92 -27.79
N LEU A 755 21.38 13.35 -27.23
CA LEU A 755 20.59 12.29 -27.85
C LEU A 755 19.82 12.79 -29.09
N THR A 756 19.22 13.98 -29.01
CA THR A 756 18.52 14.60 -30.15
C THR A 756 19.49 14.94 -31.29
N SER A 757 20.70 15.41 -30.97
CA SER A 757 21.72 15.66 -31.99
C SER A 757 22.11 14.37 -32.72
N ARG A 758 22.17 13.23 -32.02
CA ARG A 758 22.43 11.93 -32.67
C ARG A 758 21.25 11.46 -33.49
N LEU A 759 20.02 11.62 -32.99
CA LEU A 759 18.80 11.30 -33.74
C LEU A 759 18.76 12.03 -35.08
N ASN A 760 19.10 13.32 -35.10
CA ASN A 760 19.12 14.12 -36.32
C ASN A 760 20.27 13.77 -37.29
N ASN A 761 21.33 13.15 -36.79
CA ASN A 761 22.52 12.78 -37.57
C ASN A 761 22.59 11.27 -37.88
N ALA A 762 21.67 10.47 -37.37
CA ALA A 762 21.66 9.03 -37.58
C ALA A 762 21.33 8.73 -39.06
N GLU A 763 22.19 7.96 -39.71
CA GLU A 763 21.84 7.35 -40.99
C GLU A 763 20.62 6.43 -40.77
N GLN A 764 19.63 6.51 -41.68
CA GLN A 764 18.45 5.64 -41.61
C GLN A 764 18.89 4.17 -41.52
N GLY A 765 18.60 3.53 -40.39
CA GLY A 765 18.90 2.10 -40.17
C GLY A 765 19.96 1.79 -39.12
N GLN A 766 20.36 2.72 -38.23
CA GLN A 766 21.07 2.31 -37.01
C GLN A 766 20.18 1.42 -36.15
N ASP A 767 20.57 0.15 -36.04
CA ASP A 767 19.89 -0.87 -35.26
C ASP A 767 20.10 -0.59 -33.76
N GLY A 768 19.02 -0.38 -33.02
CA GLY A 768 19.05 -0.05 -31.60
C GLY A 768 17.79 -0.53 -30.90
N HIS A 769 17.96 -1.11 -29.71
CA HIS A 769 16.88 -1.57 -28.85
C HIS A 769 16.41 -0.43 -27.93
N ASN A 770 15.12 -0.12 -27.97
CA ASN A 770 14.56 0.99 -27.21
C ASN A 770 14.26 0.59 -25.77
N VAL A 771 14.72 1.41 -24.84
CA VAL A 771 14.53 1.26 -23.39
C VAL A 771 14.07 2.57 -22.78
N ALA A 772 13.28 2.46 -21.72
CA ALA A 772 12.77 3.60 -20.97
C ALA A 772 13.21 3.55 -19.51
N TYR A 773 13.45 4.72 -18.92
CA TYR A 773 13.81 4.90 -17.52
C TYR A 773 12.96 6.01 -16.90
N VAL A 774 12.57 5.81 -15.64
CA VAL A 774 11.98 6.84 -14.79
C VAL A 774 12.99 7.21 -13.70
N ILE A 775 13.15 8.50 -13.44
CA ILE A 775 13.95 8.98 -12.31
C ILE A 775 12.99 9.48 -11.24
N SER A 776 13.11 8.95 -10.02
CA SER A 776 12.30 9.43 -8.91
C SER A 776 12.59 10.89 -8.62
N TYR A 777 11.58 11.67 -8.24
CA TYR A 777 11.72 13.08 -7.89
C TYR A 777 12.75 13.27 -6.78
N GLN A 778 12.75 12.38 -5.80
CA GLN A 778 13.76 12.30 -4.76
C GLN A 778 15.19 12.13 -5.30
N GLY A 779 15.38 11.34 -6.36
CA GLY A 779 16.66 11.18 -7.04
C GLY A 779 17.17 12.49 -7.63
N LEU A 780 16.26 13.27 -8.23
CA LEU A 780 16.57 14.59 -8.78
C LEU A 780 17.02 15.57 -7.68
N VAL A 781 16.35 15.55 -6.53
CA VAL A 781 16.59 16.52 -5.45
C VAL A 781 17.76 16.13 -4.54
N HIS A 782 17.95 14.84 -4.27
CA HIS A 782 18.91 14.37 -3.26
C HIS A 782 20.10 13.59 -3.80
N ASN A 783 20.17 13.33 -5.11
CA ASN A 783 21.30 12.60 -5.71
C ASN A 783 21.68 13.09 -7.12
N PRO A 784 22.04 14.38 -7.29
CA PRO A 784 22.42 14.91 -8.61
C PRO A 784 23.69 14.25 -9.19
N ALA A 785 24.60 13.77 -8.35
CA ALA A 785 25.75 12.99 -8.81
C ALA A 785 25.33 11.66 -9.47
N GLY A 786 24.36 10.96 -8.88
CA GLY A 786 23.77 9.76 -9.46
C GLY A 786 23.02 10.04 -10.77
N VAL A 787 22.34 11.19 -10.87
CA VAL A 787 21.69 11.64 -12.12
C VAL A 787 22.73 11.97 -13.20
N SER A 788 23.79 12.72 -12.88
CA SER A 788 24.90 13.00 -13.82
C SER A 788 25.54 11.72 -14.32
N HIS A 789 25.87 10.79 -13.42
CA HIS A 789 26.43 9.49 -13.79
C HIS A 789 25.48 8.72 -14.70
N PHE A 790 24.17 8.68 -14.39
CA PHE A 790 23.18 8.07 -15.29
C PHE A 790 23.20 8.72 -16.68
N CYS A 791 23.20 10.05 -16.76
CA CYS A 791 23.26 10.77 -18.03
C CYS A 791 24.54 10.45 -18.81
N GLU A 792 25.70 10.41 -18.17
CA GLU A 792 26.98 10.04 -18.77
C GLU A 792 26.95 8.60 -19.33
N ARG A 793 26.38 7.65 -18.56
CA ARG A 793 26.24 6.25 -19.01
C ARG A 793 25.35 6.13 -20.24
N ILE A 794 24.19 6.78 -20.24
CA ILE A 794 23.29 6.79 -21.41
C ILE A 794 23.98 7.44 -22.61
N ALA A 795 24.62 8.60 -22.41
CA ALA A 795 25.34 9.29 -23.48
C ALA A 795 26.51 8.44 -24.03
N ALA A 796 27.12 7.56 -23.24
CA ALA A 796 28.19 6.68 -23.70
C ALA A 796 27.71 5.52 -24.58
N CYS A 797 26.48 5.00 -24.37
CA CYS A 797 26.02 3.78 -25.04
C CYS A 797 24.82 3.95 -25.99
N ALA A 798 23.97 4.96 -25.79
CA ALA A 798 22.77 5.14 -26.59
C ALA A 798 23.09 5.75 -27.96
N THR A 799 22.51 5.23 -29.03
CA THR A 799 22.62 5.80 -30.38
C THR A 799 21.69 6.97 -30.57
N ALA A 800 20.50 6.96 -29.96
CA ALA A 800 19.53 8.03 -30.02
C ALA A 800 18.63 7.99 -28.77
N GLY A 801 17.77 8.99 -28.60
CA GLY A 801 16.81 9.04 -27.50
C GLY A 801 16.26 10.42 -27.24
N ILE A 802 15.39 10.50 -26.24
CA ILE A 802 14.68 11.70 -25.79
C ILE A 802 14.66 11.69 -24.26
N VAL A 803 14.65 12.87 -23.66
CA VAL A 803 14.52 13.08 -22.23
C VAL A 803 13.34 14.01 -22.04
N ASP A 804 12.29 13.51 -21.41
CA ASP A 804 11.05 14.21 -21.19
C ASP A 804 11.00 14.67 -19.73
N ILE A 805 10.89 15.98 -19.53
CA ILE A 805 10.83 16.63 -18.21
C ILE A 805 9.53 17.41 -18.16
N LEU A 806 8.58 16.94 -17.35
CA LEU A 806 7.26 17.55 -17.23
C LEU A 806 7.08 18.14 -15.85
N GLU A 807 6.44 19.30 -15.78
CA GLU A 807 6.12 19.96 -14.53
C GLU A 807 4.88 19.36 -13.88
N VAL A 808 4.91 19.22 -12.56
CA VAL A 808 3.79 18.74 -11.75
C VAL A 808 3.42 19.84 -10.73
N PRO A 809 2.40 20.66 -11.04
CA PRO A 809 2.02 21.79 -10.19
C PRO A 809 1.61 21.35 -8.78
N GLY A 810 1.97 22.17 -7.79
CA GLY A 810 1.57 21.95 -6.39
C GLY A 810 2.22 20.74 -5.71
N MET A 811 3.11 20.01 -6.38
CA MET A 811 3.84 18.89 -5.77
C MET A 811 4.96 19.38 -4.85
N ALA A 812 5.74 20.35 -5.31
CA ALA A 812 6.83 20.95 -4.56
C ALA A 812 7.08 22.39 -5.03
N LEU A 813 7.54 23.26 -4.12
CA LEU A 813 7.84 24.66 -4.37
C LEU A 813 9.28 24.99 -3.98
N THR A 814 9.91 25.87 -4.76
CA THR A 814 11.18 26.53 -4.41
C THR A 814 10.97 27.55 -3.27
N PRO A 815 12.04 28.04 -2.61
CA PRO A 815 11.94 29.09 -1.60
C PRO A 815 11.27 30.39 -2.07
N THR A 816 11.23 30.63 -3.39
CA THR A 816 10.57 31.80 -3.99
C THR A 816 9.12 31.54 -4.38
N GLY A 817 8.61 30.33 -4.14
CA GLY A 817 7.24 29.92 -4.45
C GLY A 817 6.99 29.46 -5.88
N HIS A 818 8.03 29.21 -6.68
CA HIS A 818 7.89 28.62 -8.02
C HIS A 818 7.77 27.10 -7.96
N ASP A 819 6.99 26.50 -8.87
CA ASP A 819 6.82 25.04 -8.99
C ASP A 819 8.12 24.32 -9.33
N ALA A 820 8.50 23.44 -8.41
CA ALA A 820 9.67 22.57 -8.51
C ALA A 820 9.30 21.12 -8.80
N GLY A 821 8.02 20.75 -8.77
CA GLY A 821 7.58 19.38 -9.03
C GLY A 821 7.90 18.92 -10.45
N ARG A 822 8.56 17.77 -10.60
CA ARG A 822 8.93 17.19 -11.91
C ARG A 822 8.67 15.70 -11.97
N ILE A 823 8.26 15.24 -13.15
CA ILE A 823 8.36 13.83 -13.57
C ILE A 823 9.34 13.77 -14.75
N VAL A 824 10.28 12.82 -14.67
CA VAL A 824 11.37 12.69 -15.64
C VAL A 824 11.38 11.29 -16.22
N MET A 825 11.32 11.23 -17.54
CA MET A 825 11.44 10.01 -18.32
C MET A 825 12.58 10.12 -19.33
N VAL A 826 13.35 9.04 -19.47
CA VAL A 826 14.44 8.95 -20.45
C VAL A 826 14.21 7.74 -21.33
N ASN A 827 13.96 8.01 -22.60
CA ASN A 827 13.82 7.02 -23.65
C ASN A 827 15.12 6.97 -24.45
N ALA A 828 15.77 5.82 -24.52
CA ALA A 828 17.06 5.66 -25.20
C ALA A 828 17.05 4.43 -26.11
N SER A 829 17.63 4.56 -27.29
CA SER A 829 17.91 3.44 -28.19
C SER A 829 19.37 3.01 -27.99
N VAL A 830 19.60 1.74 -27.69
CA VAL A 830 20.92 1.19 -27.36
C VAL A 830 21.25 0.02 -28.28
N PRO A 831 22.43 -0.02 -28.91
CA PRO A 831 22.86 -1.11 -29.79
C PRO A 831 22.92 -2.48 -29.12
#